data_AF-A0A953T6S8-F1
#
_entry.id   AF-A0A953T6S8-F1
#
_cell.length_a   1.000
_cell.length_b   1.000
_cell.length_c   1.000
_cell.angle_alpha   90.00
_cell.angle_beta   90.00
_cell.angle_gamma   90.00
#
_symmetry.space_group_name_H-M   'P 1'
#
loop_
_entity.id
_entity.type
_entity.pdbx_description
1 polymer ?
#
loop_
_entity_poly.entity_id
_entity_poly.type
_entity_poly.pdbx_seq_one_letter_code
_entity_poly.pdbx_strand_id
1 'polypeptide(L)'
;MSKPFKKSKLIKAAIVTGSVTVVSIPPILVACLDNSSSDEIKRIVEEINSWNIKVNDQILTLDNNQHSVDTLEKSIEEAEKVLFDAEKAINSLDKEEYKKYTKIQNALSDTKANLAILKDKKDASKSVLDNNRKKLDVIVKEATETLKKAIELADNTLEIDLEGLKAANKELEAALNEVNEAKEKAKDLEKHTDNLILLADKVKVAEDKVAKLIKEIENNIKSTNEKKDELEIEKQKAIDEIKTIVAEDDNRKKFIDLINEASSKKEIESLLLKAKGLELEAAKLKAESDIELLDFISEETKSKTIEKIKKLQDESQIAEELGNLVSKNKNKKDLFEQNIKDSDLFTPEYIEEIKQKIINEDEESKYQEIKNTFVALNEAKKRFNEKLKSNTLFDSLETKDKENLEKKLKNIKDIAQVQELEKELDKLYKNLSSINIKWKRTKKIYKYDYLLLKVKNSKYLNTNDKLLFENKILNSKAKSKTDLMKIVSKINDKINENYQIFNDYSKVKSNFQISLKSLETYSIKHYPSLSSSHKLIIQKYRKIISSFDERLNEYFEGKNFKSIVIEITRKKDVIGKYINLFIDVEKYINNNAPNNEVKKASWGLYIEKTEYLRHNLGLSYRKDDSVVVDFQQETIVKTLYEIEKFISSKRNTNNKNNNKKN
;
A
#
# COMPACT_ATOMS: atom_id res chain seq x y z
N MET A 1 -60.50 7.23 -41.95
CA MET A 1 -59.46 8.27 -41.76
C MET A 1 -58.75 7.94 -40.46
N SER A 2 -57.45 7.75 -40.31
CA SER A 2 -56.26 7.97 -41.15
C SER A 2 -55.10 7.17 -40.50
N LYS A 3 -54.40 6.36 -41.29
CA LYS A 3 -52.94 6.08 -41.14
C LYS A 3 -52.20 7.15 -41.98
N PRO A 4 -50.86 7.29 -42.01
CA PRO A 4 -49.74 6.91 -41.09
C PRO A 4 -48.65 8.05 -40.96
N PHE A 5 -47.42 7.66 -40.56
CA PHE A 5 -46.07 8.31 -40.58
C PHE A 5 -45.55 8.79 -39.20
N LYS A 6 -44.25 8.74 -38.84
CA LYS A 6 -43.05 7.89 -39.11
C LYS A 6 -41.91 8.59 -38.32
N LYS A 7 -41.06 7.83 -37.61
CA LYS A 7 -39.61 8.06 -37.28
C LYS A 7 -39.20 9.44 -36.68
N SER A 8 -38.43 9.54 -35.60
CA SER A 8 -37.05 9.04 -35.49
C SER A 8 -36.40 9.26 -34.09
N LYS A 9 -35.51 8.32 -33.74
CA LYS A 9 -34.27 8.36 -32.92
C LYS A 9 -34.21 9.20 -31.62
N LEU A 10 -34.01 8.50 -30.50
CA LEU A 10 -32.76 8.50 -29.70
C LEU A 10 -33.00 7.71 -28.39
N ILE A 11 -32.33 6.56 -28.21
CA ILE A 11 -32.17 5.95 -26.88
C ILE A 11 -30.68 5.66 -26.67
N LYS A 12 -30.07 6.50 -25.83
CA LYS A 12 -28.87 6.15 -25.05
C LYS A 12 -29.30 5.23 -23.91
N ALA A 13 -28.37 4.32 -23.60
CA ALA A 13 -28.45 3.28 -22.59
C ALA A 13 -29.11 3.67 -21.27
N ALA A 14 -29.93 2.75 -20.76
CA ALA A 14 -30.18 2.60 -19.34
C ALA A 14 -30.39 1.10 -19.02
N ILE A 15 -29.57 0.66 -18.07
CA ILE A 15 -29.67 -0.54 -17.24
C ILE A 15 -31.08 -0.68 -16.66
N VAL A 16 -31.60 -1.91 -16.52
CA VAL A 16 -32.35 -2.38 -15.34
C VAL A 16 -32.57 -3.90 -15.41
N THR A 17 -32.39 -4.49 -14.24
CA THR A 17 -32.65 -5.84 -13.72
C THR A 17 -33.87 -6.61 -14.26
N GLY A 18 -33.74 -7.95 -14.29
CA GLY A 18 -34.86 -8.91 -14.27
C GLY A 18 -34.31 -10.34 -14.16
N SER A 19 -34.41 -10.99 -12.98
CA SER A 19 -35.49 -11.94 -12.60
C SER A 19 -35.26 -13.36 -13.13
N VAL A 20 -34.80 -14.26 -12.26
CA VAL A 20 -34.78 -15.71 -12.52
C VAL A 20 -36.18 -16.26 -12.22
N THR A 21 -36.93 -16.59 -13.25
CA THR A 21 -38.11 -17.46 -13.17
C THR A 21 -37.67 -18.92 -13.10
N VAL A 22 -38.24 -19.63 -12.14
CA VAL A 22 -38.16 -21.09 -12.01
C VAL A 22 -38.90 -21.72 -13.20
N VAL A 23 -38.23 -22.58 -13.96
CA VAL A 23 -38.88 -23.50 -14.91
C VAL A 23 -38.51 -24.92 -14.51
N SER A 24 -39.52 -25.69 -14.10
CA SER A 24 -39.47 -27.14 -13.91
C SER A 24 -39.44 -27.85 -15.27
N ILE A 25 -38.61 -28.89 -15.42
CA ILE A 25 -38.67 -29.84 -16.55
C ILE A 25 -38.52 -31.28 -15.99
N PRO A 26 -39.23 -32.29 -16.54
CA PRO A 26 -39.51 -33.59 -15.91
C PRO A 26 -38.33 -34.59 -15.98
N PRO A 27 -38.42 -35.73 -15.27
CA PRO A 27 -37.39 -36.75 -15.28
C PRO A 27 -37.46 -37.58 -16.56
N ILE A 28 -36.35 -37.64 -17.31
CA ILE A 28 -36.14 -38.66 -18.33
C ILE A 28 -34.93 -39.49 -17.90
N LEU A 29 -35.21 -40.75 -17.57
CA LEU A 29 -34.25 -41.85 -17.51
C LEU A 29 -33.68 -42.08 -18.92
N VAL A 30 -32.35 -42.00 -19.07
CA VAL A 30 -31.62 -42.72 -20.12
C VAL A 30 -30.40 -43.40 -19.50
N ALA A 31 -30.47 -44.72 -19.57
CA ALA A 31 -29.44 -45.76 -19.61
C ALA A 31 -28.00 -45.47 -19.16
N CYS A 32 -27.49 -46.44 -18.37
CA CYS A 32 -26.09 -46.66 -18.05
C CYS A 32 -25.18 -46.61 -19.29
N LEU A 33 -24.18 -45.71 -19.25
CA LEU A 33 -22.90 -45.82 -19.96
C LEU A 33 -21.80 -45.30 -19.01
N ASP A 34 -20.94 -46.20 -18.56
CA ASP A 34 -19.66 -46.02 -17.84
C ASP A 34 -19.57 -44.92 -16.75
N ASN A 35 -19.51 -45.36 -15.49
CA ASN A 35 -19.13 -44.55 -14.32
C ASN A 35 -17.72 -43.92 -14.42
N SER A 36 -16.94 -44.24 -15.45
CA SER A 36 -15.66 -43.61 -15.79
C SER A 36 -15.81 -42.19 -16.35
N SER A 37 -16.97 -41.88 -16.97
CA SER A 37 -17.16 -40.65 -17.75
C SER A 37 -17.34 -39.38 -16.90
N SER A 38 -17.88 -39.47 -15.68
CA SER A 38 -18.11 -38.29 -14.82
C SER A 38 -16.82 -37.73 -14.20
N ASP A 39 -15.88 -38.59 -13.79
CA ASP A 39 -14.63 -38.17 -13.18
C ASP A 39 -13.64 -37.61 -14.22
N GLU A 40 -13.63 -38.20 -15.42
CA GLU A 40 -12.83 -37.71 -16.55
C GLU A 40 -13.28 -36.32 -16.99
N ILE A 41 -14.60 -36.10 -17.15
CA ILE A 41 -15.17 -34.77 -17.44
C ILE A 41 -14.78 -33.76 -16.35
N LYS A 42 -14.82 -34.16 -15.08
CA LYS A 42 -14.47 -33.29 -13.96
C LYS A 42 -12.99 -32.89 -14.00
N ARG A 43 -12.08 -33.83 -14.25
CA ARG A 43 -10.64 -33.55 -14.38
C ARG A 43 -10.34 -32.60 -15.53
N ILE A 44 -10.98 -32.79 -16.69
CA ILE A 44 -10.82 -31.91 -17.85
C ILE A 44 -11.30 -30.49 -17.53
N VAL A 45 -12.46 -30.35 -16.87
CA VAL A 45 -12.97 -29.03 -16.44
C VAL A 45 -12.06 -28.37 -15.40
N GLU A 46 -11.50 -29.12 -14.45
CA GLU A 46 -10.53 -28.61 -13.48
C GLU A 46 -9.24 -28.14 -14.15
N GLU A 47 -8.74 -28.86 -15.14
CA GLU A 47 -7.57 -28.48 -15.94
C GLU A 47 -7.82 -27.18 -16.72
N ILE A 48 -8.96 -27.07 -17.42
CA ILE A 48 -9.36 -25.85 -18.14
C ILE A 48 -9.47 -24.66 -17.19
N ASN A 49 -10.13 -24.83 -16.04
CA ASN A 49 -10.28 -23.77 -15.05
C ASN A 49 -8.95 -23.33 -14.43
N SER A 50 -7.97 -24.25 -14.31
CA SER A 50 -6.63 -23.89 -13.82
C SER A 50 -5.91 -22.94 -14.78
N TRP A 51 -6.08 -23.12 -16.09
CA TRP A 51 -5.59 -22.18 -17.10
C TRP A 51 -6.33 -20.86 -17.04
N ASN A 52 -7.64 -20.91 -16.84
CA ASN A 52 -8.46 -19.71 -16.70
C ASN A 52 -8.01 -18.82 -15.52
N ILE A 53 -7.61 -19.42 -14.39
CA ILE A 53 -7.05 -18.70 -13.25
C ILE A 53 -5.71 -18.06 -13.63
N LYS A 54 -4.80 -18.81 -14.26
CA LYS A 54 -3.48 -18.29 -14.69
C LYS A 54 -3.60 -17.13 -15.69
N VAL A 55 -4.52 -17.24 -16.64
CA VAL A 55 -4.80 -16.19 -17.64
C VAL A 55 -5.30 -14.91 -16.96
N ASN A 56 -6.25 -15.04 -16.01
CA ASN A 56 -6.77 -13.88 -15.28
C ASN A 56 -5.73 -13.24 -14.35
N ASP A 57 -4.85 -14.02 -13.74
CA ASP A 57 -3.76 -13.51 -12.91
C ASP A 57 -2.78 -12.66 -13.72
N GLN A 58 -2.45 -13.10 -14.95
CA GLN A 58 -1.61 -12.35 -15.87
C GLN A 58 -2.28 -11.06 -16.37
N ILE A 59 -3.59 -11.10 -16.63
CA ILE A 59 -4.39 -9.90 -16.94
C ILE A 59 -4.25 -8.83 -15.84
N LEU A 60 -4.41 -9.23 -14.57
CA LEU A 60 -4.29 -8.33 -13.43
C LEU A 60 -2.85 -7.82 -13.24
N THR A 61 -1.88 -8.68 -13.50
CA THR A 61 -0.45 -8.33 -13.41
C THR A 61 -0.08 -7.25 -14.43
N LEU A 62 -0.57 -7.35 -15.67
CA LEU A 62 -0.37 -6.30 -16.68
C LEU A 62 -1.01 -4.97 -16.27
N ASP A 63 -2.25 -4.99 -15.76
CA ASP A 63 -2.95 -3.77 -15.32
C ASP A 63 -2.21 -3.06 -14.18
N ASN A 64 -1.70 -3.81 -13.22
CA ASN A 64 -0.99 -3.27 -12.06
C ASN A 64 0.35 -2.63 -12.42
N ASN A 65 0.94 -3.01 -13.56
CA ASN A 65 2.26 -2.56 -13.98
C ASN A 65 2.23 -1.43 -15.04
N GLN A 66 1.09 -0.80 -15.30
CA GLN A 66 0.94 0.26 -16.33
C GLN A 66 1.87 1.48 -16.16
N HIS A 67 2.34 1.77 -14.94
CA HIS A 67 3.26 2.88 -14.66
C HIS A 67 4.73 2.43 -14.57
N SER A 68 5.02 1.19 -14.93
CA SER A 68 6.35 0.60 -14.87
C SER A 68 7.01 0.52 -16.24
N VAL A 69 8.32 0.31 -16.25
CA VAL A 69 9.07 -0.02 -17.48
C VAL A 69 9.57 -1.46 -17.39
N ASP A 70 10.52 -1.74 -16.51
CA ASP A 70 11.19 -3.04 -16.45
C ASP A 70 10.25 -4.13 -15.95
N THR A 71 9.39 -3.81 -14.97
CA THR A 71 8.39 -4.74 -14.44
C THR A 71 7.28 -5.04 -15.45
N LEU A 72 6.91 -4.03 -16.26
CA LEU A 72 5.90 -4.18 -17.30
C LEU A 72 6.43 -5.03 -18.46
N GLU A 73 7.69 -4.85 -18.85
CA GLU A 73 8.36 -5.68 -19.85
C GLU A 73 8.37 -7.15 -19.44
N LYS A 74 8.83 -7.46 -18.23
CA LYS A 74 8.79 -8.83 -17.68
C LYS A 74 7.38 -9.41 -17.66
N SER A 75 6.39 -8.62 -17.23
CA SER A 75 4.98 -9.04 -17.19
C SER A 75 4.43 -9.35 -18.59
N ILE A 76 4.86 -8.61 -19.61
CA ILE A 76 4.51 -8.88 -21.01
C ILE A 76 5.13 -10.20 -21.47
N GLU A 77 6.41 -10.45 -21.18
CA GLU A 77 7.08 -11.72 -21.52
C GLU A 77 6.41 -12.93 -20.85
N GLU A 78 6.05 -12.82 -19.57
CA GLU A 78 5.31 -13.86 -18.85
C GLU A 78 3.92 -14.09 -19.43
N ALA A 79 3.20 -13.02 -19.75
CA ALA A 79 1.90 -13.09 -20.41
C ALA A 79 1.99 -13.77 -21.78
N GLU A 80 3.07 -13.54 -22.56
CA GLU A 80 3.30 -14.25 -23.83
C GLU A 80 3.47 -15.74 -23.64
N LYS A 81 4.26 -16.14 -22.65
CA LYS A 81 4.49 -17.54 -22.33
C LYS A 81 3.20 -18.23 -21.87
N VAL A 82 2.46 -17.61 -20.95
CA VAL A 82 1.18 -18.16 -20.45
C VAL A 82 0.15 -18.25 -21.57
N LEU A 83 0.06 -17.24 -22.43
CA LEU A 83 -0.85 -17.25 -23.57
C LEU A 83 -0.52 -18.39 -24.54
N PHE A 84 0.76 -18.58 -24.89
CA PHE A 84 1.19 -19.68 -25.73
C PHE A 84 0.87 -21.07 -25.14
N ASP A 85 1.22 -21.28 -23.86
CA ASP A 85 1.00 -22.57 -23.19
C ASP A 85 -0.50 -22.88 -23.03
N ALA A 86 -1.30 -21.87 -22.68
CA ALA A 86 -2.74 -22.01 -22.51
C ALA A 86 -3.45 -22.25 -23.85
N GLU A 87 -3.10 -21.53 -24.93
CA GLU A 87 -3.66 -21.78 -26.27
C GLU A 87 -3.36 -23.21 -26.72
N LYS A 88 -2.13 -23.69 -26.53
CA LYS A 88 -1.75 -25.07 -26.86
C LYS A 88 -2.56 -26.10 -26.06
N ALA A 89 -2.69 -25.90 -24.75
CA ALA A 89 -3.45 -26.80 -23.88
C ALA A 89 -4.94 -26.82 -24.23
N ILE A 90 -5.56 -25.65 -24.39
CA ILE A 90 -6.99 -25.50 -24.69
C ILE A 90 -7.33 -26.05 -26.08
N ASN A 91 -6.50 -25.82 -27.10
CA ASN A 91 -6.71 -26.39 -28.43
C ASN A 91 -6.61 -27.92 -28.43
N SER A 92 -5.76 -28.51 -27.58
CA SER A 92 -5.68 -29.97 -27.44
C SER A 92 -6.91 -30.60 -26.77
N LEU A 93 -7.69 -29.81 -26.04
CA LEU A 93 -8.93 -30.20 -25.36
C LEU A 93 -10.19 -29.85 -26.16
N ASP A 94 -10.05 -29.16 -27.31
CA ASP A 94 -11.16 -28.82 -28.20
C ASP A 94 -11.37 -29.90 -29.29
N LYS A 95 -11.73 -31.10 -28.84
CA LYS A 95 -11.92 -32.27 -29.72
C LYS A 95 -13.40 -32.59 -29.94
N GLU A 96 -13.74 -33.16 -31.09
CA GLU A 96 -15.10 -33.62 -31.42
C GLU A 96 -15.70 -34.54 -30.34
N GLU A 97 -14.87 -35.40 -29.74
CA GLU A 97 -15.27 -36.30 -28.66
C GLU A 97 -15.82 -35.58 -27.42
N TYR A 98 -15.41 -34.32 -27.17
CA TYR A 98 -15.85 -33.53 -26.02
C TYR A 98 -16.98 -32.55 -26.31
N LYS A 99 -17.41 -32.41 -27.58
CA LYS A 99 -18.50 -31.49 -27.96
C LYS A 99 -19.85 -31.88 -27.37
N LYS A 100 -20.05 -33.16 -27.08
CA LYS A 100 -21.26 -33.67 -26.41
C LYS A 100 -21.37 -33.28 -24.93
N TYR A 101 -20.31 -32.74 -24.32
CA TYR A 101 -20.29 -32.40 -22.88
C TYR A 101 -20.37 -30.89 -22.64
N THR A 102 -21.56 -30.38 -22.35
CA THR A 102 -21.83 -28.94 -22.16
C THR A 102 -20.94 -28.27 -21.11
N LYS A 103 -20.57 -28.96 -20.03
CA LYS A 103 -19.68 -28.41 -19.00
C LYS A 103 -18.26 -28.13 -19.50
N ILE A 104 -17.73 -29.01 -20.34
CA ILE A 104 -16.41 -28.82 -20.97
C ILE A 104 -16.50 -27.68 -21.98
N GLN A 105 -17.57 -27.65 -22.80
CA GLN A 105 -17.78 -26.60 -23.79
C GLN A 105 -17.90 -25.20 -23.16
N ASN A 106 -18.63 -25.07 -22.04
CA ASN A 106 -18.73 -23.81 -21.31
C ASN A 106 -17.35 -23.37 -20.76
N ALA A 107 -16.61 -24.28 -20.12
CA ALA A 107 -15.28 -23.95 -19.59
C ALA A 107 -14.28 -23.57 -20.68
N LEU A 108 -14.31 -24.26 -21.83
CA LEU A 108 -13.50 -23.92 -23.01
C LEU A 108 -13.88 -22.54 -23.56
N SER A 109 -15.18 -22.24 -23.68
CA SER A 109 -15.67 -20.95 -24.15
C SER A 109 -15.21 -19.81 -23.25
N ASP A 110 -15.37 -19.95 -21.93
CA ASP A 110 -14.95 -18.93 -20.95
C ASP A 110 -13.43 -18.70 -20.99
N THR A 111 -12.66 -19.78 -21.10
CA THR A 111 -11.19 -19.69 -21.15
C THR A 111 -10.71 -19.08 -22.48
N LYS A 112 -11.35 -19.42 -23.61
CA LYS A 112 -11.07 -18.80 -24.92
C LYS A 112 -11.37 -17.30 -24.92
N ALA A 113 -12.48 -16.89 -24.29
CA ALA A 113 -12.80 -15.47 -24.12
C ALA A 113 -11.73 -14.74 -23.30
N ASN A 114 -11.26 -15.33 -22.19
CA ASN A 114 -10.21 -14.73 -21.37
C ASN A 114 -8.83 -14.74 -22.07
N LEU A 115 -8.54 -15.72 -22.91
CA LEU A 115 -7.34 -15.71 -23.75
C LEU A 115 -7.34 -14.54 -24.75
N ALA A 116 -8.50 -14.26 -25.38
CA ALA A 116 -8.64 -13.09 -26.24
C ALA A 116 -8.41 -11.78 -25.46
N ILE A 117 -8.97 -11.66 -24.25
CA ILE A 117 -8.75 -10.50 -23.37
C ILE A 117 -7.27 -10.36 -22.99
N LEU A 118 -6.59 -11.45 -22.63
CA LEU A 118 -5.15 -11.42 -22.30
C LEU A 118 -4.33 -10.98 -23.51
N LYS A 119 -4.67 -11.44 -24.71
CA LYS A 119 -4.01 -11.03 -25.96
C LYS A 119 -4.12 -9.52 -26.17
N ASP A 120 -5.33 -8.99 -26.11
CA ASP A 120 -5.60 -7.57 -26.31
C ASP A 120 -4.90 -6.72 -25.24
N LYS A 121 -4.93 -7.15 -23.97
CA LYS A 121 -4.24 -6.46 -22.87
C LYS A 121 -2.73 -6.49 -23.00
N LYS A 122 -2.16 -7.60 -23.43
CA LYS A 122 -0.73 -7.72 -23.69
C LYS A 122 -0.30 -6.73 -24.77
N ASP A 123 -1.04 -6.68 -25.89
CA ASP A 123 -0.71 -5.79 -27.00
C ASP A 123 -0.88 -4.30 -26.60
N ALA A 124 -1.91 -3.97 -25.82
CA ALA A 124 -2.06 -2.65 -25.22
C ALA A 124 -0.88 -2.31 -24.27
N SER A 125 -0.44 -3.27 -23.47
CA SER A 125 0.68 -3.11 -22.52
C SER A 125 2.01 -2.86 -23.24
N LYS A 126 2.24 -3.44 -24.42
CA LYS A 126 3.42 -3.13 -25.26
C LYS A 126 3.44 -1.67 -25.68
N SER A 127 2.28 -1.13 -26.08
CA SER A 127 2.18 0.30 -26.43
C SER A 127 2.43 1.20 -25.22
N VAL A 128 1.93 0.81 -24.03
CA VAL A 128 2.20 1.51 -22.78
C VAL A 128 3.70 1.48 -22.45
N LEU A 129 4.36 0.33 -22.56
CA LEU A 129 5.80 0.17 -22.32
C LEU A 129 6.63 1.10 -23.21
N ASP A 130 6.33 1.15 -24.51
CA ASP A 130 7.06 2.02 -25.45
C ASP A 130 6.91 3.51 -25.10
N ASN A 131 5.71 3.93 -24.71
CA ASN A 131 5.48 5.30 -24.25
C ASN A 131 6.20 5.59 -22.94
N ASN A 132 6.18 4.63 -22.01
CA ASN A 132 6.84 4.75 -20.72
C ASN A 132 8.36 4.91 -20.89
N ARG A 133 8.99 4.09 -21.75
CA ARG A 133 10.42 4.19 -22.09
C ARG A 133 10.79 5.56 -22.63
N LYS A 134 10.08 6.02 -23.66
CA LYS A 134 10.33 7.32 -24.29
C LYS A 134 10.20 8.47 -23.29
N LYS A 135 9.14 8.45 -22.47
CA LYS A 135 8.89 9.48 -21.46
C LYS A 135 10.01 9.51 -20.41
N LEU A 136 10.41 8.34 -19.91
CA LEU A 136 11.47 8.21 -18.91
C LEU A 136 12.81 8.72 -19.45
N ASP A 137 13.19 8.31 -20.66
CA ASP A 137 14.47 8.69 -21.27
C ASP A 137 14.57 10.20 -21.51
N VAL A 138 13.51 10.83 -22.01
CA VAL A 138 13.47 12.28 -22.23
C VAL A 138 13.65 13.04 -20.92
N ILE A 139 12.86 12.68 -19.90
CA ILE A 139 12.90 13.38 -18.61
C ILE A 139 14.26 13.22 -17.93
N VAL A 140 14.82 12.01 -17.89
CA VAL A 140 16.12 11.76 -17.25
C VAL A 140 17.24 12.50 -17.99
N LYS A 141 17.19 12.53 -19.32
CA LYS A 141 18.19 13.25 -20.13
C LYS A 141 18.13 14.77 -19.87
N GLU A 142 16.95 15.37 -19.97
CA GLU A 142 16.75 16.81 -19.71
C GLU A 142 17.22 17.18 -18.30
N ALA A 143 16.81 16.41 -17.29
CA ALA A 143 17.24 16.62 -15.90
C ALA A 143 18.75 16.55 -15.71
N THR A 144 19.43 15.59 -16.37
CA THR A 144 20.89 15.45 -16.30
C THR A 144 21.60 16.64 -16.94
N GLU A 145 21.10 17.14 -18.07
CA GLU A 145 21.65 18.33 -18.75
C GLU A 145 21.45 19.59 -17.90
N THR A 146 20.26 19.80 -17.34
CA THR A 146 19.95 20.92 -16.44
C THR A 146 20.83 20.89 -15.18
N LEU A 147 21.04 19.70 -14.59
CA LEU A 147 21.91 19.53 -13.42
C LEU A 147 23.37 19.92 -13.72
N LYS A 148 23.91 19.49 -14.87
CA LYS A 148 25.26 19.88 -15.32
C LYS A 148 25.36 21.39 -15.49
N LYS A 149 24.39 22.00 -16.17
CA LYS A 149 24.36 23.45 -16.38
C LYS A 149 24.31 24.21 -15.05
N ALA A 150 23.54 23.74 -14.07
CA ALA A 150 23.48 24.35 -12.74
C ALA A 150 24.83 24.29 -12.00
N ILE A 151 25.55 23.16 -12.09
CA ILE A 151 26.88 23.01 -11.48
C ILE A 151 27.88 23.97 -12.12
N GLU A 152 27.94 24.00 -13.45
CA GLU A 152 28.83 24.93 -14.18
C GLU A 152 28.53 26.39 -13.82
N LEU A 153 27.25 26.76 -13.69
CA LEU A 153 26.87 28.11 -13.31
C LEU A 153 27.28 28.43 -11.86
N ALA A 154 27.14 27.46 -10.96
CA ALA A 154 27.44 27.60 -9.55
C ALA A 154 28.95 27.73 -9.25
N ASP A 155 29.79 27.08 -10.06
CA ASP A 155 31.25 27.13 -9.91
C ASP A 155 31.85 28.43 -10.50
N ASN A 156 31.15 29.08 -11.43
CA ASN A 156 31.69 30.20 -12.21
C ASN A 156 31.04 31.58 -11.92
N THR A 157 30.10 31.66 -10.97
CA THR A 157 29.35 32.90 -10.66
C THR A 157 29.45 33.25 -9.17
N LEU A 158 29.34 34.53 -8.81
CA LEU A 158 29.34 35.04 -7.42
C LEU A 158 27.98 35.70 -7.02
N GLU A 159 26.87 35.30 -7.65
CA GLU A 159 25.56 35.94 -7.46
C GLU A 159 24.78 35.51 -6.20
N ILE A 160 23.84 36.37 -5.81
CA ILE A 160 23.11 36.33 -4.52
C ILE A 160 22.20 35.08 -4.38
N ASP A 161 21.77 34.43 -5.46
CA ASP A 161 20.85 33.27 -5.39
C ASP A 161 21.52 31.89 -5.59
N LEU A 162 22.84 31.83 -5.36
CA LEU A 162 23.63 30.60 -5.44
C LEU A 162 23.19 29.52 -4.44
N GLU A 163 22.74 29.91 -3.24
CA GLU A 163 22.26 28.95 -2.25
C GLU A 163 20.93 28.32 -2.67
N GLY A 164 20.02 29.11 -3.25
CA GLY A 164 18.76 28.63 -3.83
C GLY A 164 18.99 27.64 -4.95
N LEU A 165 19.93 27.94 -5.86
CA LEU A 165 20.33 27.04 -6.95
C LEU A 165 20.94 25.73 -6.41
N LYS A 166 21.87 25.81 -5.44
CA LYS A 166 22.50 24.62 -4.83
C LYS A 166 21.49 23.71 -4.13
N ALA A 167 20.51 24.30 -3.43
CA ALA A 167 19.45 23.53 -2.76
C ALA A 167 18.52 22.84 -3.77
N ALA A 168 18.07 23.56 -4.80
CA ALA A 168 17.24 22.99 -5.85
C ALA A 168 17.98 21.88 -6.64
N ASN A 169 19.29 22.04 -6.86
CA ASN A 169 20.10 21.04 -7.55
C ASN A 169 20.25 19.73 -6.74
N LYS A 170 20.37 19.83 -5.41
CA LYS A 170 20.34 18.65 -4.51
C LYS A 170 19.00 17.91 -4.57
N GLU A 171 17.88 18.64 -4.63
CA GLU A 171 16.56 18.02 -4.79
C GLU A 171 16.44 17.27 -6.12
N LEU A 172 16.95 17.83 -7.22
CA LEU A 172 16.99 17.19 -8.54
C LEU A 172 17.89 15.94 -8.54
N GLU A 173 19.07 16.01 -7.93
CA GLU A 173 19.99 14.87 -7.78
C GLU A 173 19.35 13.73 -6.99
N ALA A 174 18.69 14.05 -5.87
CA ALA A 174 17.97 13.06 -5.07
C ALA A 174 16.83 12.38 -5.86
N ALA A 175 16.06 13.16 -6.63
CA ALA A 175 14.99 12.61 -7.47
C ALA A 175 15.51 11.68 -8.57
N LEU A 176 16.65 12.02 -9.20
CA LEU A 176 17.32 11.13 -10.17
C LEU A 176 17.84 9.85 -9.51
N ASN A 177 18.34 9.93 -8.28
CA ASN A 177 18.77 8.76 -7.52
C ASN A 177 17.60 7.83 -7.17
N GLU A 178 16.43 8.36 -6.81
CA GLU A 178 15.22 7.54 -6.59
C GLU A 178 14.86 6.70 -7.84
N VAL A 179 15.00 7.26 -9.05
CA VAL A 179 14.78 6.54 -10.31
C VAL A 179 15.80 5.40 -10.48
N ASN A 180 17.07 5.66 -10.22
CA ASN A 180 18.13 4.65 -10.34
C ASN A 180 17.94 3.50 -9.33
N GLU A 181 17.58 3.81 -8.08
CA GLU A 181 17.27 2.79 -7.09
C GLU A 181 16.08 1.91 -7.47
N ALA A 182 15.04 2.51 -8.07
CA ALA A 182 13.87 1.77 -8.54
C ALA A 182 14.24 0.82 -9.70
N LYS A 183 15.09 1.26 -10.64
CA LYS A 183 15.64 0.41 -11.72
C LYS A 183 16.43 -0.79 -11.17
N GLU A 184 17.27 -0.57 -10.16
CA GLU A 184 18.04 -1.66 -9.56
C GLU A 184 17.13 -2.66 -8.81
N LYS A 185 16.14 -2.17 -8.04
CA LYS A 185 15.17 -3.05 -7.34
C LYS A 185 14.31 -3.88 -8.29
N ALA A 186 14.02 -3.37 -9.50
CA ALA A 186 13.27 -4.09 -10.53
C ALA A 186 14.03 -5.30 -11.11
N LYS A 187 15.35 -5.35 -10.97
CA LYS A 187 16.18 -6.47 -11.44
C LYS A 187 16.07 -7.69 -10.52
N ASP A 188 15.95 -7.48 -9.20
CA ASP A 188 16.18 -8.50 -8.17
C ASP A 188 14.93 -9.22 -7.61
N LEU A 189 13.71 -8.76 -7.89
CA LEU A 189 12.49 -9.32 -7.25
C LEU A 189 11.37 -9.62 -8.26
N GLU A 190 10.90 -10.87 -8.28
CA GLU A 190 9.73 -11.35 -9.07
C GLU A 190 8.39 -10.65 -8.75
N LYS A 191 8.35 -9.69 -7.81
CA LYS A 191 7.09 -9.08 -7.32
C LYS A 191 7.12 -7.57 -7.09
N HIS A 192 8.18 -6.88 -7.47
CA HIS A 192 8.26 -5.43 -7.24
C HIS A 192 7.74 -4.67 -8.46
N THR A 193 6.80 -3.74 -8.27
CA THR A 193 6.40 -2.76 -9.30
C THR A 193 7.34 -1.57 -9.21
N ASP A 194 8.09 -1.29 -10.28
CA ASP A 194 9.11 -0.24 -10.29
C ASP A 194 8.53 1.19 -10.30
N ASN A 195 7.32 1.38 -10.83
CA ASN A 195 6.63 2.67 -10.90
C ASN A 195 7.47 3.81 -11.49
N LEU A 196 8.38 3.51 -12.41
CA LEU A 196 9.37 4.47 -12.94
C LEU A 196 8.75 5.74 -13.53
N ILE A 197 7.50 5.68 -14.03
CA ILE A 197 6.82 6.87 -14.59
C ILE A 197 6.39 7.85 -13.51
N LEU A 198 5.95 7.37 -12.35
CA LEU A 198 5.60 8.24 -11.22
C LEU A 198 6.84 8.95 -10.67
N LEU A 199 7.99 8.27 -10.68
CA LEU A 199 9.27 8.85 -10.29
C LEU A 199 9.78 9.85 -11.33
N ALA A 200 9.63 9.55 -12.62
CA ALA A 200 9.97 10.50 -13.69
C ALA A 200 9.16 11.80 -13.57
N ASP A 201 7.87 11.73 -13.23
CA ASP A 201 7.06 12.94 -13.03
C ASP A 201 7.59 13.81 -11.86
N LYS A 202 8.13 13.21 -10.79
CA LYS A 202 8.82 13.96 -9.74
C LYS A 202 10.12 14.62 -10.25
N VAL A 203 10.91 13.90 -11.04
CA VAL A 203 12.15 14.43 -11.64
C VAL A 203 11.84 15.67 -12.48
N LYS A 204 10.78 15.63 -13.29
CA LYS A 204 10.42 16.78 -14.14
C LYS A 204 10.08 18.03 -13.32
N VAL A 205 9.34 17.88 -12.22
CA VAL A 205 9.01 19.00 -11.33
C VAL A 205 10.27 19.62 -10.69
N ALA A 206 11.24 18.79 -10.29
CA ALA A 206 12.50 19.27 -9.75
C ALA A 206 13.37 19.96 -10.83
N GLU A 207 13.37 19.42 -12.04
CA GLU A 207 14.11 19.98 -13.19
C GLU A 207 13.61 21.37 -13.57
N ASP A 208 12.29 21.56 -13.71
CA ASP A 208 11.68 22.85 -14.04
C ASP A 208 12.06 23.95 -13.03
N LYS A 209 12.17 23.58 -11.74
CA LYS A 209 12.59 24.51 -10.66
C LYS A 209 14.04 24.97 -10.85
N VAL A 210 14.95 24.05 -11.15
CA VAL A 210 16.37 24.38 -11.40
C VAL A 210 16.52 25.21 -12.68
N ALA A 211 15.84 24.82 -13.77
CA ALA A 211 15.89 25.52 -15.04
C ALA A 211 15.43 26.99 -14.94
N LYS A 212 14.42 27.26 -14.10
CA LYS A 212 13.95 28.62 -13.83
C LYS A 212 15.01 29.47 -13.14
N LEU A 213 15.65 28.94 -12.09
CA LEU A 213 16.70 29.64 -11.34
C LEU A 213 17.92 29.94 -12.21
N ILE A 214 18.34 29.00 -13.07
CA ILE A 214 19.43 29.24 -14.03
C ILE A 214 19.14 30.47 -14.89
N LYS A 215 17.92 30.58 -15.44
CA LYS A 215 17.55 31.73 -16.29
C LYS A 215 17.54 33.05 -15.52
N GLU A 216 17.13 33.05 -14.27
CA GLU A 216 17.11 34.25 -13.43
C GLU A 216 18.53 34.76 -13.16
N ILE A 217 19.45 33.86 -12.81
CA ILE A 217 20.88 34.20 -12.59
C ILE A 217 21.54 34.68 -13.88
N GLU A 218 21.34 33.98 -15.01
CA GLU A 218 21.93 34.39 -16.30
C GLU A 218 21.51 35.82 -16.73
N ASN A 219 20.27 36.22 -16.43
CA ASN A 219 19.79 37.57 -16.72
C ASN A 219 20.41 38.64 -15.83
N ASN A 220 20.62 38.35 -14.54
CA ASN A 220 21.25 39.28 -13.60
C ASN A 220 22.73 39.52 -13.92
N ILE A 221 23.47 38.47 -14.32
CA ILE A 221 24.89 38.59 -14.70
C ILE A 221 25.03 39.57 -15.86
N LYS A 222 24.17 39.40 -16.87
CA LYS A 222 24.18 40.23 -18.08
C LYS A 222 23.92 41.71 -17.77
N SER A 223 22.94 42.00 -16.90
CA SER A 223 22.63 43.37 -16.48
C SER A 223 23.74 44.03 -15.64
N THR A 224 24.57 43.25 -14.96
CA THR A 224 25.59 43.77 -14.01
C THR A 224 26.89 44.14 -14.74
N ASN A 225 27.30 43.35 -15.74
CA ASN A 225 28.52 43.62 -16.50
C ASN A 225 28.43 44.87 -17.37
N GLU A 226 27.27 45.15 -17.98
CA GLU A 226 27.08 46.32 -18.87
C GLU A 226 27.27 47.67 -18.13
N LYS A 227 26.95 47.76 -16.83
CA LYS A 227 27.09 49.00 -16.04
C LYS A 227 28.53 49.27 -15.57
N LYS A 228 29.37 48.24 -15.47
CA LYS A 228 30.72 48.35 -14.91
C LYS A 228 31.72 48.93 -15.92
N ASP A 229 31.56 48.62 -17.20
CA ASP A 229 32.46 49.08 -18.27
C ASP A 229 32.31 50.58 -18.57
N GLU A 230 31.10 51.16 -18.42
CA GLU A 230 30.87 52.59 -18.66
C GLU A 230 31.49 53.51 -17.59
N LEU A 231 31.46 53.09 -16.32
CA LEU A 231 32.05 53.87 -15.22
C LEU A 231 33.58 53.97 -15.35
N GLU A 232 34.23 52.88 -15.76
CA GLU A 232 35.68 52.81 -15.84
C GLU A 232 36.25 53.64 -17.01
N ILE A 233 35.51 53.71 -18.12
CA ILE A 233 35.79 54.63 -19.23
C ILE A 233 35.76 56.08 -18.74
N GLU A 234 34.78 56.43 -17.91
CA GLU A 234 34.62 57.81 -17.44
C GLU A 234 35.65 58.19 -16.37
N LYS A 235 36.04 57.25 -15.50
CA LYS A 235 37.20 57.43 -14.59
C LYS A 235 38.46 57.75 -15.38
N GLN A 236 38.74 56.99 -16.44
CA GLN A 236 39.93 57.21 -17.24
C GLN A 236 39.95 58.59 -17.91
N LYS A 237 38.82 59.03 -18.48
CA LYS A 237 38.69 60.38 -19.03
C LYS A 237 38.93 61.46 -17.99
N ALA A 238 38.34 61.31 -16.80
CA ALA A 238 38.51 62.28 -15.71
C ALA A 238 39.94 62.31 -15.17
N ILE A 239 40.61 61.16 -15.07
CA ILE A 239 42.04 61.07 -14.70
C ILE A 239 42.90 61.81 -15.72
N ASP A 240 42.64 61.64 -17.01
CA ASP A 240 43.40 62.32 -18.06
C ASP A 240 43.14 63.84 -18.04
N GLU A 241 41.92 64.26 -17.74
CA GLU A 241 41.60 65.68 -17.53
C GLU A 241 42.31 66.25 -16.29
N ILE A 242 42.28 65.57 -15.13
CA ILE A 242 43.01 65.96 -13.90
C ILE A 242 44.50 66.15 -14.16
N LYS A 243 45.12 65.27 -14.96
CA LYS A 243 46.54 65.40 -15.32
C LYS A 243 46.85 66.69 -16.05
N THR A 244 45.88 67.27 -16.77
CA THR A 244 46.06 68.53 -17.51
C THR A 244 45.77 69.78 -16.67
N ILE A 245 44.82 69.73 -15.74
CA ILE A 245 44.35 70.92 -15.01
C ILE A 245 45.01 71.13 -13.63
N VAL A 246 45.56 70.08 -13.01
CA VAL A 246 46.26 70.17 -11.71
C VAL A 246 47.78 70.07 -11.91
N ALA A 247 48.50 71.17 -11.70
CA ALA A 247 49.94 71.25 -11.95
C ALA A 247 50.80 70.63 -10.82
N GLU A 248 50.32 70.64 -9.58
CA GLU A 248 51.04 70.10 -8.42
C GLU A 248 50.86 68.58 -8.30
N ASP A 249 51.96 67.84 -8.28
CA ASP A 249 51.94 66.36 -8.30
C ASP A 249 51.23 65.73 -7.10
N ASP A 250 51.40 66.28 -5.89
CA ASP A 250 50.74 65.74 -4.69
C ASP A 250 49.22 65.94 -4.71
N ASN A 251 48.75 67.09 -5.20
CA ASN A 251 47.32 67.37 -5.34
C ASN A 251 46.69 66.61 -6.51
N ARG A 252 47.42 66.50 -7.63
CA ARG A 252 47.03 65.67 -8.79
C ARG A 252 46.84 64.21 -8.38
N LYS A 253 47.79 63.67 -7.60
CA LYS A 253 47.72 62.29 -7.11
C LYS A 253 46.50 62.05 -6.22
N LYS A 254 46.21 62.95 -5.27
CA LYS A 254 45.01 62.87 -4.42
C LYS A 254 43.71 62.82 -5.24
N PHE A 255 43.57 63.66 -6.27
CA PHE A 255 42.37 63.63 -7.12
C PHE A 255 42.26 62.34 -7.94
N ILE A 256 43.38 61.81 -8.45
CA ILE A 256 43.39 60.53 -9.17
C ILE A 256 42.96 59.39 -8.25
N ASP A 257 43.49 59.34 -7.02
CA ASP A 257 43.11 58.32 -6.04
C ASP A 257 41.61 58.40 -5.72
N LEU A 258 41.08 59.62 -5.50
CA LEU A 258 39.65 59.84 -5.26
C LEU A 258 38.77 59.45 -6.48
N ILE A 259 39.20 59.72 -7.71
CA ILE A 259 38.46 59.32 -8.92
C ILE A 259 38.46 57.80 -9.10
N ASN A 260 39.57 57.14 -8.79
CA ASN A 260 39.65 55.67 -8.82
C ASN A 260 38.68 55.04 -7.81
N GLU A 261 38.52 55.67 -6.64
CA GLU A 261 37.59 55.25 -5.58
C GLU A 261 36.13 55.63 -5.86
N ALA A 262 35.87 56.53 -6.81
CA ALA A 262 34.52 57.00 -7.11
C ALA A 262 33.59 55.87 -7.56
N SER A 263 32.36 55.94 -7.08
CA SER A 263 31.31 54.93 -7.27
C SER A 263 30.27 55.33 -8.31
N SER A 264 30.27 56.59 -8.75
CA SER A 264 29.32 57.12 -9.72
C SER A 264 29.97 58.13 -10.67
N LYS A 265 29.36 58.35 -11.84
CA LYS A 265 29.79 59.37 -12.80
C LYS A 265 29.66 60.79 -12.24
N LYS A 266 28.64 61.06 -11.42
CA LYS A 266 28.43 62.37 -10.78
C LYS A 266 29.49 62.66 -9.72
N GLU A 267 29.95 61.65 -8.99
CA GLU A 267 31.05 61.77 -8.04
C GLU A 267 32.36 62.13 -8.76
N ILE A 268 32.64 61.49 -9.90
CA ILE A 268 33.78 61.83 -10.76
C ILE A 268 33.68 63.28 -11.25
N GLU A 269 32.51 63.73 -11.71
CA GLU A 269 32.28 65.09 -12.19
C GLU A 269 32.41 66.14 -11.05
N SER A 270 31.94 65.82 -9.85
CA SER A 270 32.16 66.65 -8.65
C SER A 270 33.65 66.84 -8.34
N LEU A 271 34.44 65.76 -8.40
CA LEU A 271 35.89 65.81 -8.17
C LEU A 271 36.60 66.67 -9.22
N LEU A 272 36.17 66.59 -10.50
CA LEU A 272 36.68 67.45 -11.57
C LEU A 272 36.38 68.93 -11.33
N LEU A 273 35.16 69.27 -10.91
CA LEU A 273 34.80 70.66 -10.60
C LEU A 273 35.58 71.21 -9.40
N LYS A 274 35.80 70.38 -8.39
CA LYS A 274 36.63 70.74 -7.24
C LYS A 274 38.07 71.02 -7.65
N ALA A 275 38.64 70.21 -8.56
CA ALA A 275 39.96 70.44 -9.12
C ALA A 275 40.04 71.72 -9.98
N LYS A 276 38.93 72.20 -10.54
CA LYS A 276 38.81 73.47 -11.27
C LYS A 276 38.56 74.69 -10.37
N GLY A 277 38.47 74.51 -9.05
CA GLY A 277 38.21 75.59 -8.09
C GLY A 277 36.74 76.02 -8.01
N LEU A 278 35.81 75.22 -8.54
CA LEU A 278 34.36 75.48 -8.50
C LEU A 278 33.73 74.76 -7.30
N GLU A 279 34.03 75.24 -6.08
CA GLU A 279 33.67 74.53 -4.83
C GLU A 279 32.16 74.39 -4.62
N LEU A 280 31.38 75.44 -4.92
CA LEU A 280 29.92 75.42 -4.77
C LEU A 280 29.26 74.42 -5.74
N GLU A 281 29.63 74.44 -7.02
CA GLU A 281 29.13 73.48 -8.02
C GLU A 281 29.57 72.05 -7.71
N ALA A 282 30.80 71.86 -7.23
CA ALA A 282 31.29 70.57 -6.78
C ALA A 282 30.48 70.04 -5.58
N ALA A 283 30.17 70.90 -4.60
CA ALA A 283 29.36 70.56 -3.44
C ALA A 283 27.92 70.16 -3.83
N LYS A 284 27.30 70.87 -4.78
CA LYS A 284 25.97 70.52 -5.32
C LYS A 284 25.98 69.14 -5.98
N LEU A 285 26.93 68.89 -6.88
CA LEU A 285 27.04 67.61 -7.59
C LEU A 285 27.37 66.44 -6.66
N LYS A 286 28.19 66.67 -5.63
CA LYS A 286 28.46 65.68 -4.60
C LYS A 286 27.18 65.33 -3.84
N ALA A 287 26.45 66.34 -3.37
CA ALA A 287 25.19 66.12 -2.67
C ALA A 287 24.16 65.41 -3.55
N GLU A 288 24.09 65.72 -4.85
CA GLU A 288 23.24 64.96 -5.79
C GLU A 288 23.62 63.48 -5.84
N SER A 289 24.91 63.17 -5.96
CA SER A 289 25.40 61.79 -5.96
C SER A 289 25.08 61.07 -4.64
N ASP A 290 25.32 61.73 -3.50
CA ASP A 290 25.05 61.16 -2.18
C ASP A 290 23.55 60.89 -1.97
N ILE A 291 22.67 61.74 -2.50
CA ILE A 291 21.22 61.58 -2.44
C ILE A 291 20.74 60.38 -3.27
N GLU A 292 21.32 60.15 -4.44
CA GLU A 292 20.96 59.03 -5.31
C GLU A 292 21.21 57.67 -4.63
N LEU A 293 22.25 57.59 -3.80
CA LEU A 293 22.63 56.40 -3.02
C LEU A 293 21.74 56.14 -1.79
N LEU A 294 20.76 57.00 -1.47
CA LEU A 294 19.87 56.81 -0.33
C LEU A 294 18.77 55.78 -0.64
N ASP A 295 18.96 54.55 -0.18
CA ASP A 295 18.05 53.42 -0.46
C ASP A 295 16.68 53.49 0.24
N PHE A 296 16.54 54.33 1.27
CA PHE A 296 15.31 54.45 2.08
C PHE A 296 14.53 55.75 1.82
N ILE A 297 14.81 56.44 0.72
CA ILE A 297 14.15 57.68 0.32
C ILE A 297 13.51 57.50 -1.05
N SER A 298 12.28 57.98 -1.21
CA SER A 298 11.58 57.92 -2.50
C SER A 298 12.26 58.77 -3.58
N GLU A 299 12.16 58.34 -4.84
CA GLU A 299 12.70 59.12 -5.97
C GLU A 299 12.07 60.51 -6.10
N GLU A 300 10.80 60.66 -5.70
CA GLU A 300 10.13 61.97 -5.66
C GLU A 300 10.79 62.90 -4.63
N THR A 301 11.05 62.39 -3.42
CA THR A 301 11.72 63.14 -2.34
C THR A 301 13.16 63.46 -2.71
N LYS A 302 13.90 62.51 -3.30
CA LYS A 302 15.25 62.73 -3.84
C LYS A 302 15.24 63.87 -4.85
N SER A 303 14.35 63.80 -5.85
CA SER A 303 14.23 64.81 -6.91
C SER A 303 13.93 66.20 -6.36
N LYS A 304 12.95 66.32 -5.46
CA LYS A 304 12.61 67.60 -4.81
C LYS A 304 13.79 68.19 -4.02
N THR A 305 14.54 67.33 -3.31
CA THR A 305 15.70 67.77 -2.53
C THR A 305 16.84 68.21 -3.43
N ILE A 306 17.10 67.47 -4.52
CA ILE A 306 18.09 67.85 -5.54
C ILE A 306 17.73 69.21 -6.17
N GLU A 307 16.47 69.43 -6.55
CA GLU A 307 16.04 70.74 -7.07
C GLU A 307 16.21 71.88 -6.08
N LYS A 308 16.02 71.61 -4.78
CA LYS A 308 16.27 72.59 -3.71
C LYS A 308 17.76 72.90 -3.61
N ILE A 309 18.62 71.87 -3.57
CA ILE A 309 20.08 72.01 -3.49
C ILE A 309 20.63 72.80 -4.68
N LYS A 310 20.14 72.57 -5.90
CA LYS A 310 20.56 73.32 -7.10
C LYS A 310 20.40 74.85 -6.95
N LYS A 311 19.38 75.29 -6.20
CA LYS A 311 19.05 76.72 -5.98
C LYS A 311 19.84 77.36 -4.84
N LEU A 312 20.45 76.58 -3.96
CA LEU A 312 21.23 77.09 -2.83
C LEU A 312 22.52 77.79 -3.32
N GLN A 313 22.97 78.77 -2.56
CA GLN A 313 24.15 79.61 -2.88
C GLN A 313 25.27 79.46 -1.84
N ASP A 314 25.07 78.60 -0.84
CA ASP A 314 25.98 78.43 0.29
C ASP A 314 26.18 76.94 0.58
N GLU A 315 27.43 76.53 0.78
CA GLU A 315 27.81 75.16 1.08
C GLU A 315 27.23 74.68 2.41
N SER A 316 27.12 75.57 3.40
CA SER A 316 26.58 75.19 4.71
C SER A 316 25.10 74.79 4.62
N GLN A 317 24.33 75.49 3.78
CA GLN A 317 22.93 75.16 3.51
C GLN A 317 22.78 73.84 2.73
N ILE A 318 23.70 73.55 1.81
CA ILE A 318 23.73 72.26 1.08
C ILE A 318 23.99 71.12 2.08
N ALA A 319 24.97 71.29 2.97
CA ALA A 319 25.31 70.31 3.99
C ALA A 319 24.16 70.08 4.98
N GLU A 320 23.45 71.13 5.39
CA GLU A 320 22.28 71.03 6.26
C GLU A 320 21.16 70.21 5.60
N GLU A 321 20.82 70.53 4.35
CA GLU A 321 19.76 69.83 3.61
C GLU A 321 20.09 68.35 3.40
N LEU A 322 21.33 68.05 2.99
CA LEU A 322 21.82 66.68 2.84
C LEU A 322 21.81 65.94 4.18
N GLY A 323 22.28 66.58 5.26
CA GLY A 323 22.31 66.00 6.60
C GLY A 323 20.92 65.63 7.12
N ASN A 324 19.92 66.47 6.84
CA ASN A 324 18.52 66.20 7.18
C ASN A 324 17.99 64.96 6.42
N LEU A 325 18.27 64.86 5.11
CA LEU A 325 17.81 63.74 4.31
C LEU A 325 18.54 62.42 4.67
N VAL A 326 19.85 62.47 4.92
CA VAL A 326 20.65 61.33 5.39
C VAL A 326 20.14 60.82 6.74
N SER A 327 19.82 61.74 7.67
CA SER A 327 19.24 61.39 8.96
C SER A 327 17.89 60.71 8.80
N LYS A 328 17.02 61.23 7.92
CA LYS A 328 15.74 60.61 7.59
C LYS A 328 15.90 59.21 6.98
N ASN A 329 16.85 59.05 6.05
CA ASN A 329 17.17 57.76 5.43
C ASN A 329 17.60 56.74 6.48
N LYS A 330 18.50 57.15 7.40
CA LYS A 330 18.96 56.31 8.51
C LYS A 330 17.81 55.91 9.42
N ASN A 331 16.96 56.86 9.84
CA ASN A 331 15.81 56.55 10.70
C ASN A 331 14.88 55.51 10.08
N LYS A 332 14.58 55.63 8.78
CA LYS A 332 13.76 54.66 8.04
C LYS A 332 14.43 53.30 7.92
N LYS A 333 15.74 53.28 7.63
CA LYS A 333 16.54 52.05 7.54
C LYS A 333 16.55 51.31 8.88
N ASP A 334 16.89 51.99 9.97
CA ASP A 334 16.95 51.42 11.31
C ASP A 334 15.57 50.88 11.74
N LEU A 335 14.49 51.63 11.44
CA LEU A 335 13.11 51.20 11.69
C LEU A 335 12.77 49.90 10.97
N PHE A 336 13.17 49.75 9.70
CA PHE A 336 12.94 48.53 8.92
C PHE A 336 13.80 47.36 9.40
N GLU A 337 15.10 47.56 9.55
CA GLU A 337 16.04 46.50 9.92
C GLU A 337 15.74 45.93 11.31
N GLN A 338 15.39 46.77 12.29
CA GLN A 338 15.18 46.33 13.67
C GLN A 338 13.81 45.68 13.91
N ASN A 339 12.77 46.06 13.14
CA ASN A 339 11.38 45.68 13.45
C ASN A 339 10.70 44.80 12.40
N ILE A 340 11.21 44.78 11.16
CA ILE A 340 10.49 44.23 10.00
C ILE A 340 11.29 43.12 9.32
N LYS A 341 12.56 43.38 8.98
CA LYS A 341 13.40 42.56 8.08
C LYS A 341 13.40 41.06 8.40
N ASP A 342 13.60 40.69 9.67
CA ASP A 342 13.82 39.29 10.07
C ASP A 342 12.55 38.55 10.51
N SER A 343 11.37 38.98 10.03
CA SER A 343 10.09 38.38 10.44
C SER A 343 9.76 37.11 9.65
N ASP A 344 9.88 35.96 10.31
CA ASP A 344 9.69 34.59 9.79
C ASP A 344 8.23 34.22 9.44
N LEU A 345 7.26 34.99 9.92
CA LEU A 345 5.81 34.76 9.72
C LEU A 345 5.23 35.50 8.50
N PHE A 346 6.07 36.10 7.68
CA PHE A 346 5.66 36.82 6.48
C PHE A 346 6.38 36.28 5.25
N THR A 347 5.77 36.49 4.09
CA THR A 347 6.44 36.18 2.83
C THR A 347 7.42 37.31 2.48
N PRO A 348 8.53 37.00 1.77
CA PRO A 348 9.47 38.01 1.33
C PRO A 348 8.81 39.16 0.54
N GLU A 349 7.79 38.86 -0.27
CA GLU A 349 7.08 39.85 -1.08
C GLU A 349 6.34 40.88 -0.22
N TYR A 350 5.76 40.46 0.91
CA TYR A 350 5.07 41.40 1.81
C TYR A 350 6.07 42.24 2.61
N ILE A 351 7.20 41.68 3.01
CA ILE A 351 8.28 42.45 3.66
C ILE A 351 8.77 43.56 2.72
N GLU A 352 8.95 43.25 1.44
CA GLU A 352 9.34 44.24 0.44
C GLU A 352 8.22 45.27 0.19
N GLU A 353 6.94 44.86 0.16
CA GLU A 353 5.80 45.80 0.06
C GLU A 353 5.82 46.84 1.21
N ILE A 354 6.11 46.40 2.44
CA ILE A 354 6.20 47.28 3.61
C ILE A 354 7.42 48.21 3.51
N LYS A 355 8.57 47.68 3.06
CA LYS A 355 9.76 48.49 2.79
C LYS A 355 9.45 49.63 1.83
N GLN A 356 8.77 49.33 0.71
CA GLN A 356 8.39 50.35 -0.28
C GLN A 356 7.40 51.39 0.29
N LYS A 357 6.45 50.98 1.14
CA LYS A 357 5.57 51.94 1.84
C LYS A 357 6.35 52.90 2.76
N ILE A 358 7.36 52.40 3.47
CA ILE A 358 8.24 53.24 4.32
C ILE A 358 9.08 54.19 3.46
N ILE A 359 9.61 53.71 2.32
CA ILE A 359 10.39 54.52 1.37
C ILE A 359 9.55 55.68 0.85
N ASN A 360 8.33 55.40 0.40
CA ASN A 360 7.43 56.36 -0.24
C ASN A 360 6.73 57.31 0.74
N GLU A 361 6.70 57.00 2.04
CA GLU A 361 6.07 57.87 3.03
C GLU A 361 7.06 58.89 3.60
N ASP A 362 6.74 60.17 3.48
CA ASP A 362 7.64 61.26 3.89
C ASP A 362 7.41 61.74 5.32
N GLU A 363 6.22 61.56 5.88
CA GLU A 363 5.91 62.00 7.24
C GLU A 363 6.32 60.94 8.28
N GLU A 364 7.05 61.37 9.30
CA GLU A 364 7.54 60.48 10.36
C GLU A 364 6.44 59.77 11.13
N SER A 365 5.37 60.48 11.46
CA SER A 365 4.20 59.89 12.10
C SER A 365 3.63 58.71 11.29
N LYS A 366 3.57 58.84 9.95
CA LYS A 366 2.94 57.84 9.07
C LYS A 366 3.82 56.62 8.86
N TYR A 367 5.12 56.76 8.63
CA TYR A 367 5.99 55.58 8.51
C TYR A 367 6.20 54.87 9.86
N GLN A 368 6.08 55.57 10.99
CA GLN A 368 6.00 54.94 12.32
C GLN A 368 4.69 54.16 12.50
N GLU A 369 3.57 54.66 11.98
CA GLU A 369 2.29 53.96 11.99
C GLU A 369 2.35 52.67 11.16
N ILE A 370 3.01 52.69 9.99
CA ILE A 370 3.26 51.49 9.18
C ILE A 370 4.02 50.44 10.01
N LYS A 371 5.09 50.83 10.71
CA LYS A 371 5.84 49.94 11.61
C LYS A 371 4.97 49.39 12.73
N ASN A 372 4.18 50.23 13.40
CA ASN A 372 3.35 49.79 14.52
C ASN A 372 2.26 48.80 14.07
N THR A 373 1.67 49.03 12.89
CA THR A 373 0.70 48.12 12.27
C THR A 373 1.34 46.78 11.94
N PHE A 374 2.54 46.79 11.36
CA PHE A 374 3.29 45.57 11.06
C PHE A 374 3.63 44.77 12.33
N VAL A 375 4.13 45.43 13.37
CA VAL A 375 4.47 44.78 14.65
C VAL A 375 3.22 44.16 15.30
N ALA A 376 2.11 44.89 15.34
CA ALA A 376 0.85 44.37 15.88
C ALA A 376 0.35 43.13 15.10
N LEU A 377 0.50 43.14 13.77
CA LEU A 377 0.18 41.98 12.94
C LEU A 377 1.12 40.80 13.21
N ASN A 378 2.43 41.04 13.35
CA ASN A 378 3.41 40.02 13.67
C ASN A 378 3.08 39.33 15.01
N GLU A 379 2.76 40.12 16.04
CA GLU A 379 2.32 39.59 17.34
C GLU A 379 1.02 38.80 17.26
N ALA A 380 0.05 39.25 16.46
CA ALA A 380 -1.19 38.51 16.21
C ALA A 380 -0.89 37.15 15.55
N LYS A 381 -0.01 37.11 14.55
CA LYS A 381 0.40 35.85 13.90
C LYS A 381 1.16 34.93 14.85
N LYS A 382 2.07 35.46 15.68
CA LYS A 382 2.80 34.68 16.71
C LYS A 382 1.82 34.02 17.67
N ARG A 383 0.86 34.78 18.21
CA ARG A 383 -0.19 34.25 19.10
C ARG A 383 -1.03 33.15 18.44
N PHE A 384 -1.41 33.32 17.17
CA PHE A 384 -2.10 32.26 16.42
C PHE A 384 -1.24 31.00 16.31
N ASN A 385 0.03 31.14 15.94
CA ASN A 385 0.95 30.01 15.75
C ASN A 385 1.20 29.27 17.08
N GLU A 386 1.36 30.01 18.18
CA GLU A 386 1.41 29.45 19.53
C GLU A 386 0.10 28.74 19.89
N LYS A 387 -1.07 29.32 19.60
CA LYS A 387 -2.38 28.68 19.83
C LYS A 387 -2.52 27.37 19.04
N LEU A 388 -1.97 27.31 17.82
CA LEU A 388 -1.96 26.12 16.96
C LEU A 388 -1.03 25.01 17.50
N LYS A 389 0.11 25.38 18.11
CA LYS A 389 1.16 24.46 18.58
C LYS A 389 1.05 24.02 20.04
N SER A 390 0.62 24.91 20.94
CA SER A 390 0.70 24.71 22.40
C SER A 390 -0.56 24.12 23.04
N ASN A 391 -1.69 24.13 22.33
CA ASN A 391 -2.95 23.78 22.93
C ASN A 391 -3.33 22.32 22.61
N THR A 392 -3.31 21.47 23.64
CA THR A 392 -3.74 20.05 23.59
C THR A 392 -5.11 19.81 22.94
N LEU A 393 -5.96 20.85 22.88
CA LEU A 393 -7.22 20.87 22.14
C LEU A 393 -7.05 20.65 20.62
N PHE A 394 -5.95 21.08 20.03
CA PHE A 394 -5.70 21.05 18.58
C PHE A 394 -4.72 19.95 18.15
N ASP A 395 -4.27 19.09 19.06
CA ASP A 395 -3.44 17.91 18.76
C ASP A 395 -4.14 16.93 17.82
N SER A 396 -5.48 16.92 17.84
CA SER A 396 -6.30 16.07 16.99
C SER A 396 -6.52 16.59 15.56
N LEU A 397 -6.04 17.78 15.21
CA LEU A 397 -6.05 18.26 13.81
C LEU A 397 -5.03 17.45 13.00
N GLU A 398 -5.42 17.04 11.80
CA GLU A 398 -4.52 16.36 10.88
C GLU A 398 -3.34 17.27 10.49
N THR A 399 -2.16 16.70 10.26
CA THR A 399 -0.95 17.45 9.90
C THR A 399 -1.19 18.37 8.70
N LYS A 400 -1.97 17.91 7.71
CA LYS A 400 -2.34 18.67 6.51
C LYS A 400 -3.20 19.91 6.81
N ASP A 401 -4.10 19.83 7.79
CA ASP A 401 -4.91 20.98 8.20
C ASP A 401 -4.05 22.04 8.90
N LYS A 402 -3.12 21.60 9.75
CA LYS A 402 -2.13 22.48 10.40
C LYS A 402 -1.25 23.18 9.37
N GLU A 403 -0.68 22.42 8.43
CA GLU A 403 0.12 22.96 7.33
C GLU A 403 -0.66 23.96 6.46
N ASN A 404 -1.94 23.71 6.19
CA ASN A 404 -2.79 24.63 5.43
C ASN A 404 -3.04 25.94 6.19
N LEU A 405 -3.31 25.87 7.49
CA LEU A 405 -3.48 27.06 8.35
C LEU A 405 -2.17 27.85 8.47
N GLU A 406 -1.02 27.18 8.59
CA GLU A 406 0.30 27.84 8.59
C GLU A 406 0.59 28.54 7.26
N LYS A 407 0.25 27.91 6.12
CA LYS A 407 0.36 28.55 4.79
C LYS A 407 -0.55 29.78 4.67
N LYS A 408 -1.81 29.66 5.10
CA LYS A 408 -2.74 30.81 5.12
C LYS A 408 -2.22 31.94 6.01
N LEU A 409 -1.69 31.62 7.19
CA LEU A 409 -1.14 32.58 8.14
C LEU A 409 -0.02 33.43 7.53
N LYS A 410 0.90 32.81 6.76
CA LYS A 410 1.99 33.54 6.09
C LYS A 410 1.46 34.60 5.10
N ASN A 411 0.38 34.31 4.39
CA ASN A 411 -0.20 35.19 3.37
C ASN A 411 -1.10 36.31 3.91
N ILE A 412 -1.42 36.30 5.20
CA ILE A 412 -2.28 37.33 5.81
C ILE A 412 -1.53 38.67 5.89
N LYS A 413 -2.20 39.76 5.50
CA LYS A 413 -1.68 41.13 5.48
C LYS A 413 -2.38 42.08 6.45
N ASP A 414 -3.40 41.60 7.16
CA ASP A 414 -4.23 42.39 8.06
C ASP A 414 -4.65 41.59 9.30
N ILE A 415 -4.83 42.27 10.45
CA ILE A 415 -5.16 41.64 11.73
C ILE A 415 -6.55 40.98 11.72
N ALA A 416 -7.53 41.58 11.04
CA ALA A 416 -8.87 41.00 10.95
C ALA A 416 -8.85 39.64 10.24
N GLN A 417 -7.97 39.45 9.25
CA GLN A 417 -7.80 38.16 8.59
C GLN A 417 -7.20 37.10 9.54
N VAL A 418 -6.34 37.49 10.49
CA VAL A 418 -5.86 36.58 11.54
C VAL A 418 -7.04 36.11 12.41
N GLN A 419 -7.94 37.02 12.78
CA GLN A 419 -9.15 36.69 13.55
C GLN A 419 -10.12 35.79 12.76
N GLU A 420 -10.22 35.97 11.45
CA GLU A 420 -10.99 35.05 10.59
C GLU A 420 -10.37 33.65 10.57
N LEU A 421 -9.04 33.57 10.49
CA LEU A 421 -8.31 32.30 10.56
C LEU A 421 -8.47 31.64 11.94
N GLU A 422 -8.51 32.41 13.02
CA GLU A 422 -8.85 31.92 14.36
C GLU A 422 -10.26 31.32 14.42
N LYS A 423 -11.25 32.00 13.81
CA LYS A 423 -12.62 31.46 13.70
C LYS A 423 -12.66 30.19 12.85
N GLU A 424 -11.85 30.10 11.79
CA GLU A 424 -11.70 28.89 10.97
C GLU A 424 -11.12 27.74 11.79
N LEU A 425 -10.05 27.98 12.55
CA LEU A 425 -9.44 27.02 13.48
C LEU A 425 -10.46 26.52 14.52
N ASP A 426 -11.21 27.44 15.14
CA ASP A 426 -12.24 27.10 16.14
C ASP A 426 -13.40 26.31 15.49
N LYS A 427 -13.78 26.60 14.24
CA LYS A 427 -14.77 25.83 13.47
C LYS A 427 -14.26 24.44 13.11
N LEU A 428 -13.01 24.30 12.66
CA LEU A 428 -12.39 23.02 12.35
C LEU A 428 -12.37 22.12 13.60
N TYR A 429 -12.05 22.68 14.76
CA TYR A 429 -12.13 21.98 16.03
C TYR A 429 -13.58 21.59 16.43
N LYS A 430 -14.56 22.50 16.27
CA LYS A 430 -15.98 22.19 16.49
C LYS A 430 -16.51 21.11 15.52
N ASN A 431 -16.02 21.10 14.29
CA ASN A 431 -16.34 20.08 13.30
C ASN A 431 -15.66 18.75 13.64
N LEU A 432 -14.39 18.73 14.05
CA LEU A 432 -13.72 17.53 14.54
C LEU A 432 -14.39 16.96 15.78
N SER A 433 -14.77 17.78 16.75
CA SER A 433 -15.47 17.31 17.95
C SER A 433 -16.88 16.76 17.65
N SER A 434 -17.63 17.36 16.73
CA SER A 434 -18.93 16.84 16.27
C SER A 434 -18.82 15.62 15.33
N ILE A 435 -17.79 15.56 14.47
CA ILE A 435 -17.43 14.42 13.62
C ILE A 435 -16.95 13.27 14.49
N ASN A 436 -16.16 13.48 15.54
CA ASN A 436 -15.66 12.43 16.44
C ASN A 436 -16.81 11.83 17.28
N ILE A 437 -17.85 12.62 17.62
CA ILE A 437 -19.10 12.11 18.22
C ILE A 437 -19.94 11.31 17.20
N LYS A 438 -20.03 11.76 15.94
CA LYS A 438 -20.70 11.02 14.85
C LYS A 438 -19.94 9.74 14.46
N TRP A 439 -18.64 9.79 14.24
CA TRP A 439 -17.76 8.65 13.95
C TRP A 439 -17.72 7.63 15.09
N LYS A 440 -17.74 8.05 16.37
CA LYS A 440 -17.90 7.11 17.50
C LYS A 440 -19.25 6.38 17.49
N ARG A 441 -20.32 7.00 16.96
CA ARG A 441 -21.62 6.33 16.74
C ARG A 441 -21.59 5.40 15.51
N THR A 442 -21.02 5.83 14.39
CA THR A 442 -20.94 5.02 13.15
C THR A 442 -19.99 3.82 13.28
N LYS A 443 -18.83 3.97 13.96
CA LYS A 443 -17.87 2.88 14.20
C LYS A 443 -18.37 1.86 15.24
N LYS A 444 -19.27 2.26 16.15
CA LYS A 444 -20.02 1.32 17.00
C LYS A 444 -20.93 0.45 16.12
N ILE A 445 -21.73 1.05 15.24
CA ILE A 445 -22.69 0.35 14.36
C ILE A 445 -21.97 -0.66 13.45
N TYR A 446 -20.90 -0.26 12.75
CA TYR A 446 -20.12 -1.18 11.90
C TYR A 446 -19.46 -2.34 12.68
N LYS A 447 -19.03 -2.12 13.93
CA LYS A 447 -18.44 -3.19 14.76
C LYS A 447 -19.50 -4.17 15.28
N TYR A 448 -20.72 -3.72 15.56
CA TYR A 448 -21.82 -4.60 15.95
C TYR A 448 -22.32 -5.45 14.78
N ASP A 449 -22.46 -4.84 13.61
CA ASP A 449 -22.98 -5.54 12.44
C ASP A 449 -21.95 -6.53 11.89
N TYR A 450 -20.66 -6.19 11.95
CA TYR A 450 -19.57 -7.15 11.69
C TYR A 450 -19.59 -8.33 12.67
N LEU A 451 -19.82 -8.10 13.97
CA LEU A 451 -19.89 -9.18 14.95
C LEU A 451 -21.14 -10.05 14.79
N LEU A 452 -22.29 -9.44 14.45
CA LEU A 452 -23.51 -10.16 14.10
C LEU A 452 -23.28 -11.03 12.85
N LEU A 453 -22.64 -10.48 11.81
CA LEU A 453 -22.23 -11.24 10.62
C LEU A 453 -21.26 -12.38 10.97
N LYS A 454 -20.25 -12.12 11.82
CA LYS A 454 -19.28 -13.13 12.26
C LYS A 454 -19.96 -14.28 13.01
N VAL A 455 -20.93 -13.98 13.87
CA VAL A 455 -21.70 -15.00 14.60
C VAL A 455 -22.62 -15.77 13.64
N LYS A 456 -23.41 -15.06 12.82
CA LYS A 456 -24.34 -15.66 11.83
C LYS A 456 -23.63 -16.60 10.86
N ASN A 457 -22.50 -16.14 10.32
CA ASN A 457 -21.74 -16.85 9.29
C ASN A 457 -20.70 -17.83 9.87
N SER A 458 -20.55 -17.92 11.20
CA SER A 458 -19.63 -18.89 11.78
C SER A 458 -20.10 -20.32 11.51
N LYS A 459 -19.26 -21.10 10.85
CA LYS A 459 -19.45 -22.55 10.66
C LYS A 459 -19.08 -23.39 11.89
N TYR A 460 -18.59 -22.75 12.96
CA TYR A 460 -18.15 -23.40 14.19
C TYR A 460 -19.06 -23.07 15.39
N LEU A 461 -20.14 -22.32 15.18
CA LEU A 461 -21.17 -22.09 16.19
C LEU A 461 -22.44 -22.86 15.80
N ASN A 462 -23.05 -23.56 16.75
CA ASN A 462 -24.37 -24.17 16.54
C ASN A 462 -25.48 -23.11 16.65
N THR A 463 -26.72 -23.48 16.30
CA THR A 463 -27.86 -22.56 16.29
C THR A 463 -28.11 -21.89 17.64
N ASN A 464 -27.95 -22.62 18.75
CA ASN A 464 -28.16 -22.10 20.11
C ASN A 464 -27.07 -21.10 20.52
N ASP A 465 -25.80 -21.39 20.21
CA ASP A 465 -24.68 -20.49 20.46
C ASP A 465 -24.81 -19.22 19.62
N LYS A 466 -25.22 -19.35 18.35
CA LYS A 466 -25.49 -18.19 17.48
C LYS A 466 -26.57 -17.29 18.09
N LEU A 467 -27.72 -17.86 18.45
CA LEU A 467 -28.83 -17.11 19.03
C LEU A 467 -28.45 -16.47 20.38
N LEU A 468 -27.71 -17.18 21.22
CA LEU A 468 -27.19 -16.66 22.50
C LEU A 468 -26.24 -15.47 22.28
N PHE A 469 -25.30 -15.57 21.35
CA PHE A 469 -24.34 -14.50 21.07
C PHE A 469 -24.98 -13.33 20.34
N GLU A 470 -25.89 -13.56 19.40
CA GLU A 470 -26.69 -12.51 18.75
C GLU A 470 -27.47 -11.70 19.79
N ASN A 471 -28.19 -12.38 20.71
CA ASN A 471 -28.91 -11.71 21.79
C ASN A 471 -27.96 -10.93 22.72
N LYS A 472 -26.79 -11.47 23.06
CA LYS A 472 -25.78 -10.76 23.85
C LYS A 472 -25.24 -9.53 23.13
N ILE A 473 -24.96 -9.63 21.83
CA ILE A 473 -24.47 -8.51 21.00
C ILE A 473 -25.54 -7.42 20.93
N LEU A 474 -26.80 -7.78 20.65
CA LEU A 474 -27.93 -6.85 20.58
C LEU A 474 -28.18 -6.15 21.91
N ASN A 475 -28.18 -6.89 23.03
CA ASN A 475 -28.36 -6.31 24.37
C ASN A 475 -27.18 -5.43 24.81
N SER A 476 -25.97 -5.68 24.28
CA SER A 476 -24.78 -4.87 24.58
C SER A 476 -24.71 -3.55 23.81
N LYS A 477 -25.51 -3.37 22.74
CA LYS A 477 -25.57 -2.13 21.94
C LYS A 477 -25.77 -0.87 22.82
N ALA A 478 -26.36 -1.02 24.00
CA ALA A 478 -26.66 0.05 24.95
C ALA A 478 -25.62 0.33 26.06
N LYS A 479 -24.65 -0.55 26.38
CA LYS A 479 -23.97 -0.51 27.71
C LYS A 479 -22.51 -0.02 27.77
N SER A 480 -21.49 -0.58 27.09
CA SER A 480 -20.13 0.02 27.05
C SER A 480 -19.18 -0.68 26.05
N LYS A 481 -18.01 -0.09 25.73
CA LYS A 481 -16.95 -0.71 24.89
C LYS A 481 -16.35 -1.95 25.56
N THR A 482 -16.23 -1.93 26.88
CA THR A 482 -15.64 -3.00 27.69
C THR A 482 -16.52 -4.25 27.66
N ASP A 483 -17.85 -4.09 27.69
CA ASP A 483 -18.79 -5.21 27.62
C ASP A 483 -18.75 -5.90 26.25
N LEU A 484 -18.61 -5.12 25.17
CA LEU A 484 -18.44 -5.65 23.83
C LEU A 484 -17.16 -6.49 23.72
N MET A 485 -16.03 -6.04 24.27
CA MET A 485 -14.78 -6.79 24.24
C MET A 485 -14.89 -8.13 24.98
N LYS A 486 -15.60 -8.17 26.11
CA LYS A 486 -15.89 -9.42 26.83
C LYS A 486 -16.74 -10.38 26.00
N ILE A 487 -17.72 -9.86 25.24
CA ILE A 487 -18.54 -10.67 24.33
C ILE A 487 -17.70 -11.20 23.16
N VAL A 488 -16.83 -10.39 22.58
CA VAL A 488 -15.92 -10.80 21.49
C VAL A 488 -14.99 -11.93 21.94
N SER A 489 -14.41 -11.83 23.14
CA SER A 489 -13.58 -12.91 23.70
C SER A 489 -14.38 -14.21 23.78
N LYS A 490 -15.56 -14.17 24.43
CA LYS A 490 -16.42 -15.37 24.58
C LYS A 490 -16.83 -16.00 23.25
N ILE A 491 -17.06 -15.20 22.21
CA ILE A 491 -17.35 -15.71 20.86
C ILE A 491 -16.14 -16.42 20.27
N ASN A 492 -14.95 -15.80 20.35
CA ASN A 492 -13.73 -16.39 19.82
C ASN A 492 -13.33 -17.66 20.58
N ASP A 493 -13.43 -17.65 21.90
CA ASP A 493 -13.14 -18.81 22.75
C ASP A 493 -14.05 -19.98 22.37
N LYS A 494 -15.34 -19.73 22.16
CA LYS A 494 -16.30 -20.77 21.77
C LYS A 494 -16.07 -21.30 20.34
N ILE A 495 -15.73 -20.43 19.40
CA ILE A 495 -15.34 -20.82 18.03
C ILE A 495 -14.10 -21.71 18.08
N ASN A 496 -13.08 -21.32 18.85
CA ASN A 496 -11.84 -22.07 18.99
C ASN A 496 -12.07 -23.44 19.64
N GLU A 497 -12.88 -23.50 20.70
CA GLU A 497 -13.28 -24.77 21.34
C GLU A 497 -13.92 -25.72 20.32
N ASN A 498 -14.93 -25.25 19.57
CA ASN A 498 -15.63 -26.08 18.60
C ASN A 498 -14.76 -26.47 17.40
N TYR A 499 -13.85 -25.59 16.97
CA TYR A 499 -12.85 -25.90 15.95
C TYR A 499 -11.93 -27.04 16.37
N GLN A 500 -11.44 -27.02 17.61
CA GLN A 500 -10.57 -28.09 18.12
C GLN A 500 -11.30 -29.43 18.16
N ILE A 501 -12.54 -29.46 18.64
CA ILE A 501 -13.31 -30.71 18.69
C ILE A 501 -13.59 -31.23 17.26
N PHE A 502 -13.75 -30.35 16.26
CA PHE A 502 -13.98 -30.77 14.87
C PHE A 502 -12.71 -31.39 14.27
N ASN A 503 -11.55 -30.84 14.63
CA ASN A 503 -10.26 -31.38 14.26
C ASN A 503 -10.03 -32.76 14.92
N ASP A 504 -10.37 -32.90 16.21
CA ASP A 504 -10.30 -34.18 16.93
C ASP A 504 -11.19 -35.24 16.28
N TYR A 505 -12.43 -34.90 15.94
CA TYR A 505 -13.33 -35.78 15.19
C TYR A 505 -12.70 -36.24 13.88
N SER A 506 -12.18 -35.29 13.09
CA SER A 506 -11.58 -35.57 11.78
C SER A 506 -10.38 -36.51 11.90
N LYS A 507 -9.54 -36.31 12.92
CA LYS A 507 -8.38 -37.16 13.23
C LYS A 507 -8.81 -38.57 13.63
N VAL A 508 -9.79 -38.71 14.53
CA VAL A 508 -10.29 -40.02 14.95
C VAL A 508 -10.92 -40.76 13.79
N LYS A 509 -11.74 -40.08 12.96
CA LYS A 509 -12.34 -40.64 11.76
C LYS A 509 -11.28 -41.14 10.77
N SER A 510 -10.24 -40.34 10.50
CA SER A 510 -9.14 -40.76 9.62
C SER A 510 -8.45 -42.01 10.14
N ASN A 511 -8.11 -42.04 11.45
CA ASN A 511 -7.51 -43.22 12.09
C ASN A 511 -8.42 -44.45 12.05
N PHE A 512 -9.73 -44.25 12.16
CA PHE A 512 -10.72 -45.31 12.03
C PHE A 512 -10.72 -45.89 10.61
N GLN A 513 -10.72 -45.03 9.59
CA GLN A 513 -10.65 -45.45 8.19
C GLN A 513 -9.35 -46.19 7.87
N ILE A 514 -8.20 -45.73 8.40
CA ILE A 514 -6.92 -46.43 8.28
C ILE A 514 -7.00 -47.83 8.88
N SER A 515 -7.59 -47.97 10.07
CA SER A 515 -7.78 -49.27 10.72
C SER A 515 -8.63 -50.20 9.83
N LEU A 516 -9.74 -49.71 9.27
CA LEU A 516 -10.56 -50.52 8.35
C LEU A 516 -9.81 -50.94 7.08
N LYS A 517 -8.98 -50.05 6.51
CA LYS A 517 -8.15 -50.36 5.34
C LYS A 517 -7.07 -51.40 5.65
N SER A 518 -6.54 -51.40 6.87
CA SER A 518 -5.59 -52.44 7.29
C SER A 518 -6.26 -53.83 7.29
N LEU A 519 -7.51 -53.94 7.77
CA LEU A 519 -8.27 -55.18 7.71
C LEU A 519 -8.57 -55.62 6.27
N GLU A 520 -8.77 -54.69 5.33
CA GLU A 520 -8.87 -55.02 3.90
C GLU A 520 -7.57 -55.63 3.37
N THR A 521 -6.42 -55.12 3.82
CA THR A 521 -5.09 -55.55 3.37
C THR A 521 -4.72 -56.93 3.89
N TYR A 522 -5.01 -57.20 5.17
CA TYR A 522 -4.79 -58.51 5.80
C TYR A 522 -5.92 -59.52 5.55
N SER A 523 -6.93 -59.16 4.75
CA SER A 523 -7.98 -60.11 4.38
C SER A 523 -7.37 -61.23 3.53
N ILE A 524 -7.34 -62.45 4.09
CA ILE A 524 -6.67 -63.58 3.45
C ILE A 524 -7.53 -64.05 2.27
N LYS A 525 -7.20 -63.58 1.07
CA LYS A 525 -7.93 -63.87 -0.17
C LYS A 525 -8.12 -65.37 -0.45
N HIS A 526 -7.28 -66.22 0.13
CA HIS A 526 -7.34 -67.68 0.01
C HIS A 526 -8.40 -68.36 0.91
N TYR A 527 -9.07 -67.65 1.83
CA TYR A 527 -10.14 -68.19 2.67
C TYR A 527 -11.45 -67.39 2.47
N PRO A 528 -12.34 -67.84 1.56
CA PRO A 528 -13.53 -67.09 1.16
C PRO A 528 -14.47 -66.72 2.33
N SER A 529 -14.66 -67.59 3.31
CA SER A 529 -15.54 -67.35 4.47
C SER A 529 -15.00 -66.26 5.40
N LEU A 530 -13.67 -66.24 5.62
CA LEU A 530 -13.00 -65.20 6.40
C LEU A 530 -13.01 -63.86 5.66
N SER A 531 -12.68 -63.87 4.36
CA SER A 531 -12.72 -62.67 3.52
C SER A 531 -14.12 -62.04 3.48
N SER A 532 -15.17 -62.86 3.32
CA SER A 532 -16.55 -62.39 3.37
C SER A 532 -16.92 -61.82 4.74
N SER A 533 -16.48 -62.46 5.84
CA SER A 533 -16.68 -61.95 7.19
C SER A 533 -16.03 -60.57 7.39
N HIS A 534 -14.77 -60.40 6.97
CA HIS A 534 -14.06 -59.12 7.07
C HIS A 534 -14.73 -58.03 6.22
N LYS A 535 -15.12 -58.33 4.98
CA LYS A 535 -15.88 -57.39 4.13
C LYS A 535 -17.16 -56.92 4.82
N LEU A 536 -17.91 -57.83 5.44
CA LEU A 536 -19.13 -57.48 6.17
C LEU A 536 -18.84 -56.60 7.39
N ILE A 537 -17.80 -56.90 8.16
CA ILE A 537 -17.35 -56.07 9.29
C ILE A 537 -17.00 -54.65 8.80
N ILE A 538 -16.21 -54.53 7.74
CA ILE A 538 -15.83 -53.24 7.15
C ILE A 538 -17.07 -52.46 6.70
N GLN A 539 -18.02 -53.11 6.02
CA GLN A 539 -19.27 -52.47 5.61
C GLN A 539 -20.08 -51.96 6.81
N LYS A 540 -20.21 -52.76 7.89
CA LYS A 540 -20.90 -52.35 9.12
C LYS A 540 -20.24 -51.12 9.76
N TYR A 541 -18.91 -51.14 9.90
CA TYR A 541 -18.18 -50.02 10.48
C TYR A 541 -18.14 -48.77 9.59
N ARG A 542 -18.16 -48.91 8.26
CA ARG A 542 -18.35 -47.77 7.34
C ARG A 542 -19.71 -47.12 7.55
N LYS A 543 -20.78 -47.91 7.70
CA LYS A 543 -22.12 -47.39 8.06
C LYS A 543 -22.12 -46.66 9.40
N ILE A 544 -21.40 -47.19 10.40
CA ILE A 544 -21.22 -46.53 11.70
C ILE A 544 -20.52 -45.17 11.53
N ILE A 545 -19.43 -45.09 10.76
CA ILE A 545 -18.74 -43.82 10.47
C ILE A 545 -19.68 -42.84 9.76
N SER A 546 -20.44 -43.27 8.76
CA SER A 546 -21.42 -42.42 8.07
C SER A 546 -22.50 -41.90 9.01
N SER A 547 -23.00 -42.72 9.93
CA SER A 547 -23.97 -42.29 10.94
C SER A 547 -23.40 -41.23 11.89
N PHE A 548 -22.09 -41.26 12.17
CA PHE A 548 -21.43 -40.20 12.92
C PHE A 548 -21.33 -38.90 12.11
N ASP A 549 -21.10 -38.96 10.80
CA ASP A 549 -21.10 -37.78 9.93
C ASP A 549 -22.50 -37.13 9.86
N GLU A 550 -23.55 -37.95 9.80
CA GLU A 550 -24.94 -37.46 9.84
C GLU A 550 -25.24 -36.79 11.19
N ARG A 551 -24.87 -37.41 12.30
CA ARG A 551 -25.00 -36.83 13.66
C ARG A 551 -24.13 -35.60 13.88
N LEU A 552 -23.00 -35.49 13.17
CA LEU A 552 -22.14 -34.30 13.13
C LEU A 552 -22.87 -33.13 12.46
N ASN A 553 -23.68 -33.40 11.44
CA ASN A 553 -24.50 -32.38 10.81
C ASN A 553 -25.67 -31.96 11.71
N GLU A 554 -26.29 -32.92 12.42
CA GLU A 554 -27.32 -32.65 13.44
C GLU A 554 -26.77 -31.89 14.68
N TYR A 555 -25.46 -31.90 14.93
CA TYR A 555 -24.85 -31.11 16.01
C TYR A 555 -25.16 -29.61 15.88
N PHE A 556 -25.29 -29.11 14.65
CA PHE A 556 -25.67 -27.72 14.39
C PHE A 556 -27.11 -27.40 14.85
N GLU A 557 -27.87 -28.42 15.27
CA GLU A 557 -29.24 -28.36 15.79
C GLU A 557 -29.35 -28.64 17.31
N GLY A 558 -28.24 -28.79 18.06
CA GLY A 558 -28.25 -28.65 19.53
C GLY A 558 -27.84 -29.86 20.39
N LYS A 559 -27.14 -30.87 19.86
CA LYS A 559 -26.57 -31.98 20.66
C LYS A 559 -25.14 -31.68 21.15
N ASN A 560 -24.55 -32.48 22.04
CA ASN A 560 -23.18 -32.26 22.56
C ASN A 560 -22.11 -32.90 21.64
N PHE A 561 -21.29 -32.10 20.96
CA PHE A 561 -20.26 -32.56 20.03
C PHE A 561 -19.21 -33.48 20.65
N LYS A 562 -18.85 -33.21 21.91
CA LYS A 562 -17.78 -33.92 22.61
C LYS A 562 -18.16 -35.38 22.84
N SER A 563 -19.44 -35.69 23.01
CA SER A 563 -19.89 -37.07 23.15
C SER A 563 -19.76 -37.86 21.85
N ILE A 564 -19.95 -37.22 20.70
CA ILE A 564 -19.75 -37.83 19.37
C ILE A 564 -18.29 -38.26 19.20
N VAL A 565 -17.34 -37.37 19.53
CA VAL A 565 -15.90 -37.68 19.43
C VAL A 565 -15.51 -38.84 20.35
N ILE A 566 -16.04 -38.89 21.57
CA ILE A 566 -15.80 -40.00 22.50
C ILE A 566 -16.35 -41.32 21.93
N GLU A 567 -17.55 -41.30 21.38
CA GLU A 567 -18.22 -42.50 20.86
C GLU A 567 -17.52 -43.06 19.62
N ILE A 568 -17.15 -42.22 18.65
CA ILE A 568 -16.39 -42.67 17.47
C ILE A 568 -15.00 -43.19 17.85
N THR A 569 -14.36 -42.61 18.87
CA THR A 569 -13.09 -43.10 19.42
C THR A 569 -13.23 -44.52 19.96
N ARG A 570 -14.26 -44.76 20.80
CA ARG A 570 -14.54 -46.10 21.34
C ARG A 570 -14.79 -47.13 20.24
N LYS A 571 -15.61 -46.80 19.24
CA LYS A 571 -15.88 -47.70 18.10
C LYS A 571 -14.62 -47.99 17.28
N LYS A 572 -13.74 -47.01 17.10
CA LYS A 572 -12.44 -47.16 16.45
C LYS A 572 -11.51 -48.09 17.25
N ASP A 573 -11.51 -47.98 18.58
CA ASP A 573 -10.66 -48.83 19.43
C ASP A 573 -11.14 -50.28 19.46
N VAL A 574 -12.46 -50.52 19.48
CA VAL A 574 -13.05 -51.87 19.38
C VAL A 574 -12.59 -52.59 18.10
N ILE A 575 -12.63 -51.93 16.93
CA ILE A 575 -12.17 -52.59 15.70
C ILE A 575 -10.65 -52.72 15.66
N GLY A 576 -9.92 -51.73 16.18
CA GLY A 576 -8.46 -51.74 16.22
C GLY A 576 -7.92 -52.91 17.05
N LYS A 577 -8.57 -53.20 18.19
CA LYS A 577 -8.22 -54.34 19.03
C LYS A 577 -8.41 -55.68 18.30
N TYR A 578 -9.54 -55.87 17.64
CA TYR A 578 -9.79 -57.06 16.83
C TYR A 578 -8.74 -57.24 15.73
N ILE A 579 -8.40 -56.16 15.00
CA ILE A 579 -7.40 -56.20 13.92
C ILE A 579 -6.03 -56.63 14.46
N ASN A 580 -5.57 -56.05 15.57
CA ASN A 580 -4.28 -56.39 16.15
C ASN A 580 -4.22 -57.87 16.55
N LEU A 581 -5.25 -58.35 17.24
CA LEU A 581 -5.34 -59.76 17.64
C LEU A 581 -5.39 -60.71 16.43
N PHE A 582 -6.09 -60.32 15.36
CA PHE A 582 -6.12 -61.08 14.12
C PHE A 582 -4.75 -61.16 13.44
N ILE A 583 -4.02 -60.03 13.38
CA ILE A 583 -2.66 -59.98 12.83
C ILE A 583 -1.71 -60.90 13.60
N ASP A 584 -1.85 -60.99 14.92
CA ASP A 584 -1.03 -61.89 15.74
C ASP A 584 -1.30 -63.36 15.41
N VAL A 585 -2.57 -63.74 15.25
CA VAL A 585 -2.95 -65.09 14.81
C VAL A 585 -2.42 -65.38 13.40
N GLU A 586 -2.53 -64.42 12.48
CA GLU A 586 -2.04 -64.55 11.12
C GLU A 586 -0.54 -64.78 11.08
N LYS A 587 0.24 -63.95 11.79
CA LYS A 587 1.69 -64.12 11.92
C LYS A 587 2.03 -65.48 12.50
N TYR A 588 1.33 -65.90 13.56
CA TYR A 588 1.61 -67.18 14.20
C TYR A 588 1.38 -68.36 13.24
N ILE A 589 0.22 -68.45 12.60
CA ILE A 589 -0.11 -69.54 11.67
C ILE A 589 0.85 -69.55 10.48
N ASN A 590 1.14 -68.37 9.90
CA ASN A 590 2.02 -68.26 8.75
C ASN A 590 3.46 -68.69 9.06
N ASN A 591 3.95 -68.38 10.26
CA ASN A 591 5.33 -68.69 10.66
C ASN A 591 5.48 -70.09 11.25
N ASN A 592 4.41 -70.68 11.80
CA ASN A 592 4.51 -71.92 12.57
C ASN A 592 3.89 -73.17 11.92
N ALA A 593 2.99 -73.03 10.96
CA ALA A 593 2.44 -74.21 10.29
C ALA A 593 3.53 -74.93 9.46
N PRO A 594 3.79 -76.24 9.67
CA PRO A 594 4.87 -76.96 9.00
C PRO A 594 4.61 -77.24 7.51
N ASN A 595 3.35 -77.15 7.06
CA ASN A 595 2.97 -77.33 5.66
C ASN A 595 1.61 -76.66 5.37
N ASN A 596 1.21 -76.63 4.10
CA ASN A 596 -0.02 -75.98 3.65
C ASN A 596 -1.30 -76.65 4.19
N GLU A 597 -1.31 -77.96 4.44
CA GLU A 597 -2.47 -78.65 5.00
C GLU A 597 -2.73 -78.24 6.44
N VAL A 598 -1.69 -78.22 7.28
CA VAL A 598 -1.78 -77.76 8.67
C VAL A 598 -2.14 -76.28 8.72
N LYS A 599 -1.61 -75.48 7.79
CA LYS A 599 -1.98 -74.07 7.63
C LYS A 599 -3.47 -73.91 7.33
N LYS A 600 -4.01 -74.69 6.38
CA LYS A 600 -5.44 -74.69 6.02
C LYS A 600 -6.34 -75.11 7.18
N ALA A 601 -5.97 -76.17 7.90
CA ALA A 601 -6.71 -76.64 9.06
C ALA A 601 -6.70 -75.62 10.22
N SER A 602 -5.56 -74.95 10.45
CA SER A 602 -5.43 -73.89 11.48
C SER A 602 -6.33 -72.69 11.17
N TRP A 603 -6.42 -72.30 9.90
CA TRP A 603 -7.37 -71.28 9.47
C TRP A 603 -8.83 -71.72 9.61
N GLY A 604 -9.13 -73.00 9.34
CA GLY A 604 -10.45 -73.58 9.61
C GLY A 604 -10.87 -73.45 11.07
N LEU A 605 -9.97 -73.81 12.01
CA LEU A 605 -10.19 -73.66 13.45
C LEU A 605 -10.43 -72.20 13.84
N TYR A 606 -9.63 -71.26 13.32
CA TYR A 606 -9.85 -69.84 13.56
C TYR A 606 -11.24 -69.38 13.07
N ILE A 607 -11.63 -69.82 11.87
CA ILE A 607 -12.90 -69.45 11.24
C ILE A 607 -14.08 -69.93 12.09
N GLU A 608 -14.08 -71.19 12.48
CA GLU A 608 -15.13 -71.80 13.30
C GLU A 608 -15.24 -71.12 14.68
N LYS A 609 -14.12 -71.04 15.40
CA LYS A 609 -14.11 -70.58 16.80
C LYS A 609 -14.40 -69.10 16.96
N THR A 610 -14.11 -68.29 15.94
CA THR A 610 -14.37 -66.83 16.00
C THR A 610 -15.60 -66.40 15.20
N GLU A 611 -16.42 -67.32 14.69
CA GLU A 611 -17.60 -67.00 13.88
C GLU A 611 -18.59 -66.08 14.61
N TYR A 612 -18.97 -66.45 15.83
CA TYR A 612 -19.87 -65.65 16.65
C TYR A 612 -19.32 -64.24 16.91
N LEU A 613 -18.02 -64.13 17.23
CA LEU A 613 -17.36 -62.85 17.41
C LEU A 613 -17.44 -62.01 16.13
N ARG A 614 -17.00 -62.55 14.99
CA ARG A 614 -16.99 -61.84 13.70
C ARG A 614 -18.39 -61.41 13.26
N HIS A 615 -19.41 -62.22 13.50
CA HIS A 615 -20.80 -61.87 13.19
C HIS A 615 -21.29 -60.68 14.01
N ASN A 616 -20.89 -60.59 15.28
CA ASN A 616 -21.35 -59.56 16.22
C ASN A 616 -20.56 -58.25 16.13
N LEU A 617 -19.39 -58.22 15.51
CA LEU A 617 -18.63 -57.00 15.28
C LEU A 617 -19.40 -56.01 14.39
N GLY A 618 -19.43 -54.74 14.79
CA GLY A 618 -20.14 -53.68 14.09
C GLY A 618 -21.67 -53.73 14.21
N LEU A 619 -22.24 -54.54 15.12
CA LEU A 619 -23.67 -54.43 15.48
C LEU A 619 -23.89 -53.31 16.50
N SER A 620 -24.93 -52.51 16.29
CA SER A 620 -25.24 -51.29 17.06
C SER A 620 -25.80 -51.54 18.47
N TYR A 621 -26.08 -52.79 18.86
CA TYR A 621 -26.91 -53.10 20.02
C TYR A 621 -26.17 -53.35 21.35
N ARG A 622 -24.84 -53.37 21.40
CA ARG A 622 -24.11 -53.56 22.67
C ARG A 622 -23.88 -52.22 23.36
N LYS A 623 -24.50 -52.04 24.53
CA LYS A 623 -24.47 -50.81 25.35
C LYS A 623 -23.08 -50.49 25.93
N ASP A 624 -22.15 -51.45 25.92
CA ASP A 624 -20.82 -51.27 26.48
C ASP A 624 -19.73 -51.82 25.55
N ASP A 625 -18.93 -50.91 24.99
CA ASP A 625 -17.82 -51.22 24.09
C ASP A 625 -16.65 -51.92 24.83
N SER A 626 -16.54 -51.75 26.16
CA SER A 626 -15.49 -52.40 26.97
C SER A 626 -15.70 -53.93 27.04
N VAL A 627 -16.94 -54.35 27.28
CA VAL A 627 -17.34 -55.77 27.29
C VAL A 627 -17.07 -56.44 25.93
N VAL A 628 -17.17 -55.70 24.84
CA VAL A 628 -16.85 -56.21 23.49
C VAL A 628 -15.35 -56.44 23.33
N VAL A 629 -14.52 -55.52 23.82
CA VAL A 629 -13.06 -55.63 23.80
C VAL A 629 -12.58 -56.83 24.62
N ASP A 630 -13.13 -57.04 25.82
CA ASP A 630 -12.77 -58.18 26.66
C ASP A 630 -13.18 -59.51 26.00
N PHE A 631 -14.38 -59.56 25.44
CA PHE A 631 -14.87 -60.74 24.71
C PHE A 631 -14.01 -61.06 23.47
N GLN A 632 -13.55 -60.03 22.73
CA GLN A 632 -12.60 -60.20 21.62
C GLN A 632 -11.29 -60.84 22.09
N GLN A 633 -10.70 -60.28 23.17
CA GLN A 633 -9.45 -60.74 23.73
C GLN A 633 -9.56 -62.20 24.17
N GLU A 634 -10.58 -62.54 24.96
CA GLU A 634 -10.78 -63.88 25.46
C GLU A 634 -10.98 -64.90 24.32
N THR A 635 -11.85 -64.58 23.36
CA THR A 635 -12.18 -65.49 22.26
C THR A 635 -10.97 -65.73 21.34
N ILE A 636 -10.27 -64.68 20.93
CA ILE A 636 -9.15 -64.81 19.98
C ILE A 636 -7.93 -65.44 20.66
N VAL A 637 -7.62 -65.10 21.91
CA VAL A 637 -6.50 -65.72 22.64
C VAL A 637 -6.73 -67.20 22.89
N LYS A 638 -7.95 -67.60 23.33
CA LYS A 638 -8.29 -69.03 23.47
C LYS A 638 -8.16 -69.77 22.15
N THR A 639 -8.63 -69.16 21.06
CA THR A 639 -8.52 -69.72 19.71
C THR A 639 -7.06 -69.87 19.29
N LEU A 640 -6.22 -68.87 19.56
CA LEU A 640 -4.78 -68.93 19.26
C LEU A 640 -4.12 -70.08 20.03
N TYR A 641 -4.40 -70.23 21.31
CA TYR A 641 -3.87 -71.34 22.12
C TYR A 641 -4.29 -72.73 21.58
N GLU A 642 -5.53 -72.89 21.12
CA GLU A 642 -5.97 -74.14 20.48
C GLU A 642 -5.21 -74.40 19.16
N ILE A 643 -4.98 -73.35 18.36
CA ILE A 643 -4.19 -73.42 17.12
C ILE A 643 -2.72 -73.77 17.42
N GLU A 644 -2.12 -73.18 18.46
CA GLU A 644 -0.77 -73.48 18.92
C GLU A 644 -0.62 -74.95 19.29
N LYS A 645 -1.57 -75.48 20.06
CA LYS A 645 -1.61 -76.90 20.46
C LYS A 645 -1.79 -77.81 19.24
N PHE A 646 -2.68 -77.44 18.31
CA PHE A 646 -2.90 -78.17 17.07
C PHE A 646 -1.63 -78.24 16.22
N ILE A 647 -0.99 -77.10 15.94
CA ILE A 647 0.24 -77.01 15.14
C ILE A 647 1.38 -77.81 15.80
N SER A 648 1.54 -77.69 17.13
CA SER A 648 2.56 -78.43 17.88
C SER A 648 2.36 -79.94 17.80
N SER A 649 1.12 -80.42 17.90
CA SER A 649 0.80 -81.85 17.77
C SER A 649 1.15 -82.41 16.37
N LYS A 650 0.94 -81.60 15.32
CA LYS A 650 1.23 -81.96 13.92
C LYS A 650 2.71 -81.90 13.58
N ARG A 651 3.46 -80.97 14.17
CA ARG A 651 4.94 -80.95 14.08
C ARG A 651 5.56 -82.22 14.68
N ASN A 652 5.09 -82.65 15.85
CA ASN A 652 5.59 -83.85 16.53
C ASN A 652 5.26 -85.16 15.77
N THR A 653 4.15 -85.20 15.02
CA THR A 653 3.80 -86.35 14.18
C THR A 653 4.57 -86.37 12.85
N ASN A 654 4.85 -85.21 12.24
CA ASN A 654 5.74 -85.13 11.07
C ASN A 654 7.19 -85.54 11.41
N ASN A 655 7.71 -85.13 12.57
CA ASN A 655 9.04 -85.56 13.02
C ASN A 655 9.12 -87.07 13.31
N LYS A 656 8.06 -87.68 13.86
CA LYS A 656 7.98 -89.14 14.07
C LYS A 656 7.88 -89.94 12.76
N ASN A 657 7.24 -89.39 11.73
CA ASN A 657 7.12 -90.06 10.42
C ASN A 657 8.40 -89.93 9.58
N ASN A 658 9.16 -88.85 9.74
CA ASN A 658 10.49 -88.73 9.12
C ASN A 658 11.53 -89.64 9.79
N ASN A 659 11.44 -89.88 11.10
CA ASN A 659 12.30 -90.84 11.82
C ASN A 659 11.93 -92.32 11.60
N LYS A 660 10.80 -92.64 10.97
CA LYS A 660 10.43 -94.02 10.57
C LYS A 660 10.82 -94.38 9.13
N LYS A 661 11.37 -93.42 8.38
CA LYS A 661 11.83 -93.58 6.99
C LYS A 661 13.36 -93.50 6.84
N ASN A 662 14.11 -93.48 7.95
CA ASN A 662 15.55 -93.68 7.99
C ASN A 662 15.87 -95.05 8.56
#